data_AF-A0AA37HVQ1-F1
#
_entry.id   AF-A0AA37HVQ1-F1
#
_cell.length_a   1.000
_cell.length_b   1.000
_cell.length_c   1.000
_cell.angle_alpha   90.00
_cell.angle_beta   90.00
_cell.angle_gamma   90.00
#
_symmetry.space_group_name_H-M   'P 1'
#
loop_
_entity.id
_entity.type
_entity.pdbx_description
1 polymer ?
#
loop_
_entity_poly.entity_id
_entity_poly.type
_entity_poly.pdbx_seq_one_letter_code
_entity_poly.pdbx_strand_id
1 'polypeptide(L)'
;MMKKQLNIFLALLFWAFTVQAAQVEIYDLQVEHLTNPLGIDVVKPHFSWKIKSDKKQVKQTEYQILVASSEAKLNNNEGDLWNSSSVQSAQQLAIAYQGKALVSNQLVYWKARVATNKGKSGWSPVQKFSIGLLTESKWGGRWIGLEELQPGECRGIHPRLAVRYLRKEFAAKNEVKRAFAYVAGFGLYKFYVNGQQVGGNEALTPSPTDYRKTILYKTYDITSLLQQKNAIAISLAAGRVFPMRQEKYYKAPVFGLPKCRINILVEYANGKTERWNTDTDWKLSANGPIRNTNEYDGEEYDARMQLTGWNQVGFDDSKWRKADRTSIPDGTLKSHMLPTMTEEIYGQPISVKKHKNNYILDFGQNLAGWVGLKVRGVKGDTIRVKYAEKLNADGSLYRDNLRNAYSEDIYVCNGQEKGMIWRPTFVYHGFRYVEVSGVKNAKKEDFLAYMVGDKMTTIGTFETSDTLLNQIMKNAWWGVKDNYKGMPVDCPQRNERQPWLGDRTVGSLGESFLFDNERLYTKWMRDICESQRSDGVIPDVAPAFWNYYTDDMTWPAALPFGCDMLYRQYGNKQPIIESYPYMKKWMLHMLDENTQDGIITKDKYGDWCVPPEKLELIHSQDPKRVTDGSLIATAYGVRVMQLLEQFAQLQNLSEDAAYWKKQYTQMTEAFNKKYLTVKKGTSVRPGHVLYPDSTYYGNNTATANLLPLAFGIVPDSVKSDIVKQIVDNIITPGKGHVTCGVIGISWLLRGLSDHGFADVAWMLATNATYPSWGYMVKNGATTIWELWNGDKADPAMNSGNHVMLLGDLLTWCYQYVGGIQQQKNSIAYKHLLLKPSFEIPNCFHANTSYVTPYGKVVSNWKKDGKKVHWEVEVPVNTDAELVFPDGSRKTVESGRYIYDVIMPVKDEAFMEDQFLYEYTSFPQAHASTITELKNGDLLAAYFGGTKEKNPDVCIWVSRKPKGADKWEAPMMIADGTDDYLHRPLNSTDKARKACWNPVLFTMPDGEIWCFFKIAEEISDWQGWVVKSKDGGKTWSKREMLPKGFIGPVKNKPVLIGDRLLCPSSTEGDWWKFHVEIYNIKTKEWKYVGPIEAEDAVLTDDQKVHPIKCIQPSILQLKDGRLMVLMRSHNAKLAKSYSSDNGETWSKVELSEVENNQSGTDAVTLKDGRHVLIYNNFETLMGTKKGPRTPLSIAVSEDGEHWHHSLTLEDSPVSQYSYPAIIQGKDGNLHCVYTWRRERIAYKKINLKLLK
;
A
#
# COMPACT_ATOMS: atom_id res chain seq x y z
N MET A 1 -55.09 -31.43 41.31
CA MET A 1 -56.01 -30.32 40.94
C MET A 1 -55.47 -29.04 41.57
N MET A 2 -54.72 -28.23 40.83
CA MET A 2 -54.51 -26.77 41.01
C MET A 2 -53.50 -26.24 39.97
N LYS A 3 -53.54 -26.84 38.77
CA LYS A 3 -52.81 -26.40 37.57
C LYS A 3 -53.67 -25.46 36.70
N LYS A 4 -54.84 -24.99 37.19
CA LYS A 4 -55.86 -24.31 36.37
C LYS A 4 -56.45 -23.02 36.95
N GLN A 5 -56.02 -22.55 38.11
CA GLN A 5 -56.42 -21.24 38.65
C GLN A 5 -55.17 -20.47 39.10
N LEU A 6 -55.11 -19.20 38.69
CA LEU A 6 -54.01 -18.25 38.92
C LEU A 6 -52.78 -18.28 38.01
N ASN A 7 -52.94 -18.92 36.84
CA ASN A 7 -52.54 -18.32 35.56
C ASN A 7 -53.25 -16.96 35.28
N ILE A 8 -54.12 -16.50 36.18
CA ILE A 8 -54.71 -15.15 36.22
C ILE A 8 -53.76 -14.13 36.87
N PHE A 9 -52.80 -14.55 37.71
CA PHE A 9 -51.76 -13.63 38.22
C PHE A 9 -50.69 -13.31 37.17
N LEU A 10 -50.60 -14.15 36.14
CA LEU A 10 -49.91 -13.86 34.89
C LEU A 10 -50.65 -12.82 34.02
N ALA A 11 -51.91 -12.46 34.31
CA ALA A 11 -52.67 -11.53 33.48
C ALA A 11 -52.59 -10.05 33.92
N LEU A 12 -52.14 -9.75 35.15
CA LEU A 12 -52.16 -8.38 35.69
C LEU A 12 -50.78 -7.72 35.93
N LEU A 13 -49.67 -8.45 35.76
CA LEU A 13 -48.32 -7.85 35.76
C LEU A 13 -47.58 -8.02 34.42
N PHE A 14 -48.37 -8.25 33.38
CA PHE A 14 -47.99 -8.06 31.98
C PHE A 14 -47.91 -6.57 31.56
N TRP A 15 -47.92 -5.63 32.51
CA TRP A 15 -47.93 -4.18 32.25
C TRP A 15 -46.81 -3.39 32.96
N ALA A 16 -45.73 -4.05 33.38
CA ALA A 16 -44.43 -3.39 33.44
C ALA A 16 -43.74 -3.60 32.09
N PHE A 17 -44.30 -2.98 31.04
CA PHE A 17 -43.58 -2.75 29.79
C PHE A 17 -42.40 -1.83 30.10
N THR A 18 -41.26 -2.39 30.53
CA THR A 18 -39.99 -1.80 30.11
C THR A 18 -39.88 -2.09 28.63
N VAL A 19 -40.47 -1.22 27.81
CA VAL A 19 -39.93 -0.95 26.49
C VAL A 19 -38.46 -0.67 26.74
N GLN A 20 -37.59 -1.65 26.50
CA GLN A 20 -36.16 -1.40 26.40
C GLN A 20 -36.02 -0.52 25.15
N ALA A 21 -36.19 0.79 25.36
CA ALA A 21 -36.09 1.78 24.30
C ALA A 21 -34.73 1.58 23.66
N ALA A 22 -34.73 1.28 22.36
CA ALA A 22 -33.51 1.03 21.62
C ALA A 22 -32.49 2.16 21.88
N GLN A 23 -31.28 1.77 22.25
CA GLN A 23 -30.32 2.68 22.84
C GLN A 23 -29.56 3.40 21.72
N VAL A 24 -29.97 4.64 21.43
CA VAL A 24 -29.17 5.58 20.63
C VAL A 24 -28.16 6.23 21.57
N GLU A 25 -26.88 6.11 21.24
CA GLU A 25 -25.79 6.70 22.03
C GLU A 25 -24.89 7.54 21.14
N ILE A 26 -24.30 8.57 21.72
CA ILE A 26 -23.19 9.30 21.10
C ILE A 26 -21.90 8.98 21.83
N TYR A 27 -20.81 8.88 21.08
CA TYR A 27 -19.48 8.53 21.57
C TYR A 27 -18.42 9.30 20.79
N ASP A 28 -17.16 9.20 21.24
CA ASP A 28 -16.02 9.88 20.63
C ASP A 28 -16.29 11.39 20.44
N LEU A 29 -16.66 12.04 21.55
CA LEU A 29 -16.94 13.46 21.59
C LEU A 29 -15.64 14.23 21.50
N GLN A 30 -15.55 15.13 20.52
CA GLN A 30 -14.33 15.84 20.19
C GLN A 30 -14.57 17.34 20.09
N VAL A 31 -13.54 18.09 20.48
CA VAL A 31 -13.42 19.53 20.22
C VAL A 31 -12.19 19.73 19.38
N GLU A 32 -12.31 20.35 18.22
CA GLU A 32 -11.19 20.53 17.29
C GLU A 32 -10.50 19.19 16.97
N HIS A 33 -11.30 18.13 16.71
CA HIS A 33 -10.86 16.74 16.49
C HIS A 33 -9.90 16.18 17.57
N LEU A 34 -9.95 16.73 18.78
CA LEU A 34 -9.18 16.27 19.93
C LEU A 34 -10.11 15.88 21.07
N THR A 35 -9.75 14.84 21.80
CA THR A 35 -10.44 14.43 23.02
C THR A 35 -9.94 15.25 24.20
N ASN A 36 -10.85 15.99 24.84
CA ASN A 36 -10.59 16.83 26.00
C ASN A 36 -9.32 17.70 25.94
N PRO A 37 -9.12 18.50 24.87
CA PRO A 37 -7.88 19.24 24.68
C PRO A 37 -7.69 20.35 25.72
N LEU A 38 -6.45 20.56 26.15
CA LEU A 38 -6.08 21.65 27.06
C LEU A 38 -5.34 22.76 26.31
N GLY A 39 -5.80 23.99 26.52
CA GLY A 39 -5.14 25.19 26.05
C GLY A 39 -5.34 25.49 24.57
N ILE A 40 -6.46 25.12 23.95
CA ILE A 40 -6.73 25.46 22.54
C ILE A 40 -6.74 26.98 22.33
N ASP A 41 -6.29 27.45 21.17
CA ASP A 41 -6.30 28.88 20.81
C ASP A 41 -7.46 29.27 19.87
N VAL A 42 -8.34 28.32 19.54
CA VAL A 42 -9.59 28.56 18.80
C VAL A 42 -10.69 29.02 19.77
N VAL A 43 -11.07 30.29 19.70
CA VAL A 43 -12.09 30.91 20.58
C VAL A 43 -13.54 30.57 20.20
N LYS A 44 -13.76 30.04 18.98
CA LYS A 44 -15.02 29.48 18.50
C LYS A 44 -14.80 28.02 18.12
N PRO A 45 -14.55 27.13 19.09
CA PRO A 45 -14.18 25.76 18.80
C PRO A 45 -15.30 24.98 18.12
N HIS A 46 -14.94 23.94 17.39
CA HIS A 46 -15.87 23.07 16.69
C HIS A 46 -16.09 21.75 17.43
N PHE A 47 -17.36 21.37 17.62
CA PHE A 47 -17.78 20.13 18.27
C PHE A 47 -18.14 19.05 17.24
N SER A 48 -17.72 17.81 17.51
CA SER A 48 -18.06 16.63 16.71
C SER A 48 -18.38 15.44 17.61
N TRP A 49 -19.19 14.51 17.11
CA TRP A 49 -19.47 13.23 17.76
C TRP A 49 -19.78 12.15 16.74
N LYS A 50 -19.63 10.89 17.15
CA LYS A 50 -20.12 9.70 16.44
C LYS A 50 -21.39 9.18 17.11
N ILE A 51 -22.21 8.47 16.35
CA ILE A 51 -23.49 7.92 16.82
C ILE A 51 -23.45 6.40 16.70
N LYS A 52 -23.92 5.69 17.72
CA LYS A 52 -24.05 4.22 17.74
C LYS A 52 -25.52 3.84 17.93
N SER A 53 -25.96 2.83 17.19
CA SER A 53 -27.25 2.16 17.37
C SER A 53 -27.18 0.72 16.87
N ASP A 54 -28.01 -0.14 17.44
CA ASP A 54 -28.29 -1.51 16.99
C ASP A 54 -29.33 -1.59 15.85
N LYS A 55 -30.03 -0.48 15.59
CA LYS A 55 -31.02 -0.38 14.50
C LYS A 55 -30.36 0.00 13.17
N LYS A 56 -31.00 -0.42 12.07
CA LYS A 56 -30.69 0.04 10.71
C LYS A 56 -31.42 1.36 10.40
N GLN A 57 -30.94 2.08 9.39
CA GLN A 57 -31.57 3.29 8.85
C GLN A 57 -31.76 4.37 9.91
N VAL A 58 -30.76 4.52 10.77
CA VAL A 58 -30.70 5.54 11.82
C VAL A 58 -30.07 6.79 11.23
N LYS A 59 -30.80 7.89 11.34
CA LYS A 59 -30.41 9.23 10.87
C LYS A 59 -30.62 10.25 11.98
N GLN A 60 -29.64 11.13 12.17
CA GLN A 60 -29.79 12.25 13.11
C GLN A 60 -30.78 13.26 12.52
N THR A 61 -31.71 13.72 13.34
CA THR A 61 -32.69 14.75 12.97
C THR A 61 -32.51 16.02 13.82
N GLU A 62 -31.98 15.88 15.03
CA GLU A 62 -31.79 16.96 15.99
C GLU A 62 -30.50 16.77 16.78
N TYR A 63 -29.86 17.87 17.17
CA TYR A 63 -28.88 17.89 18.24
C TYR A 63 -29.16 18.99 19.27
N GLN A 64 -28.59 18.83 20.46
CA GLN A 64 -28.49 19.89 21.47
C GLN A 64 -27.15 19.81 22.18
N ILE A 65 -26.48 20.95 22.33
CA ILE A 65 -25.20 21.13 23.03
C ILE A 65 -25.42 22.07 24.21
N LEU A 66 -24.90 21.68 25.38
CA LEU A 66 -24.76 22.55 26.54
C LEU A 66 -23.28 22.75 26.83
N VAL A 67 -22.90 24.00 27.07
CA VAL A 67 -21.54 24.40 27.45
C VAL A 67 -21.62 25.27 28.70
N ALA A 68 -20.81 24.95 29.69
CA ALA A 68 -20.83 25.62 30.98
C ALA A 68 -19.42 25.90 31.53
N SER A 69 -19.38 26.84 32.47
CA SER A 69 -18.18 27.21 33.23
C SER A 69 -17.80 26.22 34.33
N SER A 70 -18.66 25.26 34.66
CA SER A 70 -18.39 24.21 35.64
C SER A 70 -19.17 22.92 35.36
N GLU A 71 -18.65 21.80 35.80
CA GLU A 71 -19.31 20.49 35.71
C GLU A 71 -20.65 20.46 36.48
N ALA A 72 -20.70 21.06 37.68
CA ALA A 72 -21.91 21.11 38.50
C ALA A 72 -23.10 21.75 37.77
N LYS A 73 -22.87 22.82 37.00
CA LYS A 73 -23.91 23.45 36.17
C LYS A 73 -24.42 22.50 35.09
N LEU A 74 -23.54 21.76 34.41
CA LEU A 74 -23.98 20.77 33.43
C LEU A 74 -24.72 19.60 34.08
N ASN A 75 -24.38 19.19 35.30
CA ASN A 75 -25.15 18.17 36.03
C ASN A 75 -26.60 18.62 36.28
N ASN A 76 -26.82 19.93 36.42
CA ASN A 76 -28.15 20.56 36.48
C ASN A 76 -28.74 20.93 35.10
N ASN A 77 -28.09 20.54 33.99
CA ASN A 77 -28.45 20.91 32.61
C ASN A 77 -28.43 22.43 32.32
N GLU A 78 -27.59 23.18 33.03
CA GLU A 78 -27.41 24.62 32.83
C GLU A 78 -26.19 24.90 31.93
N GLY A 79 -26.44 25.43 30.74
CA GLY A 79 -25.39 25.87 29.80
C GLY A 79 -25.15 27.38 29.88
N ASP A 80 -24.47 27.85 30.93
CA ASP A 80 -24.28 29.29 31.19
C ASP A 80 -23.34 30.01 30.21
N LEU A 81 -22.51 29.26 29.48
CA LEU A 81 -21.68 29.76 28.39
C LEU A 81 -22.40 29.63 27.04
N TRP A 82 -23.06 28.48 26.81
CA TRP A 82 -23.87 28.24 25.63
C TRP A 82 -24.92 27.16 25.86
N ASN A 83 -26.11 27.36 25.31
CA ASN A 83 -27.11 26.33 25.09
C ASN A 83 -27.58 26.50 23.64
N SER A 84 -27.34 25.50 22.80
CA SER A 84 -27.75 25.57 21.39
C SER A 84 -29.28 25.53 21.22
N SER A 85 -30.03 25.23 22.28
CA SER A 85 -31.40 24.72 22.19
C SER A 85 -31.48 23.45 21.32
N SER A 86 -32.67 22.93 21.10
CA SER A 86 -32.87 21.89 20.07
C SER A 86 -32.65 22.52 18.70
N VAL A 87 -31.70 21.98 17.93
CA VAL A 87 -31.41 22.39 16.55
C VAL A 87 -31.81 21.25 15.62
N GLN A 88 -32.76 21.51 14.71
CA GLN A 88 -33.18 20.56 13.68
C GLN A 88 -32.11 20.47 12.59
N SER A 89 -31.23 19.47 12.68
CA SER A 89 -30.12 19.30 11.75
C SER A 89 -29.53 17.89 11.83
N ALA A 90 -29.17 17.35 10.67
CA ALA A 90 -28.42 16.12 10.53
C ALA A 90 -26.89 16.31 10.66
N GLN A 91 -26.41 17.54 10.88
CA GLN A 91 -24.99 17.85 11.07
C GLN A 91 -24.49 17.27 12.40
N GLN A 92 -23.36 16.57 12.36
CA GLN A 92 -22.70 16.01 13.55
C GLN A 92 -21.20 16.31 13.61
N LEU A 93 -20.65 16.93 12.55
CA LEU A 93 -19.24 17.27 12.42
C LEU A 93 -19.06 18.77 12.42
N ALA A 94 -17.99 19.22 13.07
CA ALA A 94 -17.50 20.58 13.07
C ALA A 94 -18.58 21.65 13.37
N ILE A 95 -19.41 21.43 14.38
CA ILE A 95 -20.43 22.38 14.81
C ILE A 95 -19.75 23.50 15.60
N ALA A 96 -19.70 24.70 15.03
CA ALA A 96 -19.04 25.85 15.65
C ALA A 96 -19.76 26.31 16.92
N TYR A 97 -18.99 26.64 17.95
CA TYR A 97 -19.47 27.29 19.16
C TYR A 97 -20.09 28.66 18.88
N GLN A 98 -21.31 28.89 19.39
CA GLN A 98 -22.07 30.14 19.20
C GLN A 98 -22.44 30.84 20.54
N GLY A 99 -21.77 30.48 21.63
CA GLY A 99 -22.03 31.06 22.95
C GLY A 99 -21.24 32.32 23.27
N LYS A 100 -21.16 32.62 24.56
CA LYS A 100 -20.36 33.74 25.11
C LYS A 100 -18.89 33.60 24.75
N ALA A 101 -18.22 34.72 24.45
CA ALA A 101 -16.80 34.72 24.11
C ALA A 101 -15.96 33.99 25.17
N LEU A 102 -15.17 33.02 24.73
CA LEU A 102 -14.27 32.27 25.59
C LEU A 102 -12.96 33.04 25.81
N VAL A 103 -12.42 33.01 27.02
CA VAL A 103 -11.26 33.82 27.43
C VAL A 103 -10.07 32.97 27.86
N SER A 104 -8.87 33.56 27.90
CA SER A 104 -7.65 32.83 28.28
C SER A 104 -7.73 32.17 29.66
N ASN A 105 -7.17 30.95 29.76
CA ASN A 105 -7.21 30.11 30.97
C ASN A 105 -8.61 29.72 31.46
N GLN A 106 -9.63 29.84 30.60
CA GLN A 106 -10.96 29.36 30.93
C GLN A 106 -11.03 27.84 30.72
N LEU A 107 -11.37 27.13 31.79
CA LEU A 107 -11.79 25.72 31.71
C LEU A 107 -13.27 25.68 31.37
N VAL A 108 -13.62 24.88 30.37
CA VAL A 108 -14.95 24.80 29.79
C VAL A 108 -15.41 23.35 29.82
N TYR A 109 -16.65 23.14 30.22
CA TYR A 109 -17.29 21.84 30.24
C TYR A 109 -18.40 21.82 29.20
N TRP A 110 -18.63 20.68 28.56
CA TRP A 110 -19.74 20.52 27.63
C TRP A 110 -20.32 19.11 27.63
N LYS A 111 -21.56 19.00 27.16
CA LYS A 111 -22.20 17.73 26.83
C LYS A 111 -23.18 17.94 25.68
N ALA A 112 -23.39 16.90 24.90
CA ALA A 112 -24.34 16.87 23.80
C ALA A 112 -25.37 15.73 23.96
N ARG A 113 -26.49 15.87 23.27
CA ARG A 113 -27.45 14.80 23.00
C ARG A 113 -28.03 14.97 21.60
N VAL A 114 -28.56 13.89 21.04
CA VAL A 114 -29.14 13.88 19.69
C VAL A 114 -30.53 13.25 19.69
N ALA A 115 -31.37 13.64 18.74
CA ALA A 115 -32.52 12.83 18.35
C ALA A 115 -32.30 12.26 16.96
N THR A 116 -32.80 11.04 16.78
CA THR A 116 -32.80 10.33 15.50
C THR A 116 -34.23 9.97 15.14
N ASN A 117 -34.43 9.56 13.88
CA ASN A 117 -35.67 8.95 13.44
C ASN A 117 -36.03 7.62 14.17
N LYS A 118 -35.15 7.06 15.00
CA LYS A 118 -35.36 5.79 15.73
C LYS A 118 -35.37 5.93 17.25
N GLY A 119 -35.22 7.14 17.78
CA GLY A 119 -35.17 7.43 19.21
C GLY A 119 -34.27 8.61 19.56
N LYS A 120 -34.40 9.10 20.79
CA LYS A 120 -33.56 10.18 21.35
C LYS A 120 -32.47 9.58 22.24
N SER A 121 -31.25 10.10 22.16
CA SER A 121 -30.18 9.70 23.06
C SER A 121 -30.35 10.30 24.46
N GLY A 122 -29.72 9.68 25.46
CA GLY A 122 -29.39 10.36 26.70
C GLY A 122 -28.41 11.52 26.47
N TRP A 123 -28.15 12.31 27.51
CA TRP A 123 -26.97 13.18 27.50
C TRP A 123 -25.70 12.33 27.50
N SER A 124 -24.72 12.75 26.72
CA SER A 124 -23.36 12.23 26.82
C SER A 124 -22.75 12.49 28.21
N PRO A 125 -21.72 11.73 28.60
CA PRO A 125 -20.86 12.10 29.72
C PRO A 125 -20.27 13.50 29.49
N VAL A 126 -20.14 14.28 30.58
CA VAL A 126 -19.52 15.61 30.54
C VAL A 126 -18.08 15.50 30.04
N GLN A 127 -17.77 16.28 29.01
CA GLN A 127 -16.44 16.48 28.47
C GLN A 127 -15.92 17.86 28.86
N LYS A 128 -14.61 18.09 28.71
CA LYS A 128 -13.97 19.35 29.07
C LYS A 128 -12.89 19.76 28.09
N PHE A 129 -12.70 21.06 27.90
CA PHE A 129 -11.54 21.61 27.21
C PHE A 129 -11.14 22.92 27.89
N SER A 130 -9.94 23.43 27.62
CA SER A 130 -9.55 24.75 28.12
C SER A 130 -9.01 25.65 27.03
N ILE A 131 -9.21 26.96 27.19
CA ILE A 131 -8.62 27.97 26.31
C ILE A 131 -7.19 28.29 26.79
N GLY A 132 -6.30 28.38 25.83
CA GLY A 132 -4.89 28.74 26.03
C GLY A 132 -4.68 30.21 26.40
N LEU A 133 -3.43 30.67 26.29
CA LEU A 133 -3.11 32.09 26.36
C LEU A 133 -3.22 32.68 24.95
N LEU A 134 -4.22 33.54 24.73
CA LEU A 134 -4.65 33.96 23.39
C LEU A 134 -3.76 35.07 22.79
N THR A 135 -3.09 35.86 23.63
CA THR A 135 -2.27 36.98 23.18
C THR A 135 -0.99 37.07 23.99
N GLU A 136 0.04 37.68 23.39
CA GLU A 136 1.34 37.93 24.02
C GLU A 136 1.19 38.65 25.37
N SER A 137 0.25 39.60 25.48
CA SER A 137 -0.06 40.33 26.72
C SER A 137 -0.60 39.47 27.88
N LYS A 138 -1.04 38.24 27.62
CA LYS A 138 -1.48 37.31 28.67
C LYS A 138 -0.32 36.54 29.30
N TRP A 139 0.83 36.49 28.63
CA TRP A 139 2.04 35.90 29.18
C TRP A 139 2.69 36.83 30.21
N GLY A 140 3.19 36.26 31.31
CA GLY A 140 3.79 36.99 32.42
C GLY A 140 5.27 36.65 32.61
N GLY A 141 5.65 35.44 32.25
CA GLY A 141 7.03 34.97 32.21
C GLY A 141 7.86 35.70 31.17
N ARG A 142 9.16 35.77 31.46
CA ARG A 142 10.21 36.22 30.55
C ARG A 142 10.80 35.00 29.84
N TRP A 143 11.27 35.18 28.62
CA TRP A 143 12.17 34.20 28.02
C TRP A 143 13.49 34.20 28.79
N ILE A 144 13.86 33.01 29.28
CA ILE A 144 15.09 32.78 30.04
C ILE A 144 15.86 31.57 29.49
N GLY A 145 17.17 31.59 29.60
CA GLY A 145 18.04 30.59 29.00
C GLY A 145 19.51 30.98 29.07
N LEU A 146 20.30 30.48 28.12
CA LEU A 146 21.73 30.76 27.99
C LEU A 146 22.07 31.02 26.51
N GLU A 147 22.43 32.27 26.18
CA GLU A 147 22.65 32.72 24.78
C GLU A 147 24.13 32.70 24.35
N GLU A 148 24.93 31.81 24.95
CA GLU A 148 26.34 31.61 24.61
C GLU A 148 26.67 30.11 24.56
N LEU A 149 27.60 29.75 23.67
CA LEU A 149 28.17 28.41 23.64
C LEU A 149 29.10 28.22 24.83
N GLN A 150 28.97 27.08 25.50
CA GLN A 150 29.80 26.68 26.62
C GLN A 150 31.06 25.93 26.15
N PRO A 151 32.10 25.81 26.99
CA PRO A 151 33.28 25.03 26.63
C PRO A 151 32.94 23.62 26.16
N GLY A 152 33.44 23.23 24.98
CA GLY A 152 33.17 21.93 24.34
C GLY A 152 31.93 21.90 23.44
N GLU A 153 31.18 23.00 23.35
CA GLU A 153 30.08 23.17 22.40
C GLU A 153 30.55 23.83 21.11
N CYS A 154 29.99 23.42 19.98
CA CYS A 154 30.43 23.91 18.67
C CYS A 154 29.35 23.80 17.60
N ARG A 155 29.53 24.58 16.53
CA ARG A 155 28.81 24.45 15.26
C ARG A 155 29.64 23.61 14.28
N GLY A 156 29.08 23.29 13.11
CA GLY A 156 29.80 22.64 12.01
C GLY A 156 29.09 21.39 11.48
N ILE A 157 29.86 20.41 10.99
CA ILE A 157 29.32 19.14 10.48
C ILE A 157 28.87 18.22 11.62
N HIS A 158 29.49 18.30 12.80
CA HIS A 158 29.03 17.60 14.01
C HIS A 158 28.81 18.60 15.14
N PRO A 159 27.73 19.39 15.08
CA PRO A 159 27.41 20.36 16.12
C PRO A 159 27.23 19.66 17.47
N ARG A 160 27.76 20.28 18.53
CA ARG A 160 27.67 19.79 19.90
C ARG A 160 27.02 20.83 20.80
N LEU A 161 25.97 20.43 21.50
CA LEU A 161 25.27 21.29 22.47
C LEU A 161 24.74 20.46 23.65
N ALA A 162 25.12 20.85 24.87
CA ALA A 162 24.65 20.20 26.09
C ALA A 162 23.24 20.65 26.48
N VAL A 163 22.52 19.81 27.21
CA VAL A 163 21.19 20.16 27.72
C VAL A 163 21.30 21.24 28.80
N ARG A 164 20.38 22.22 28.77
CA ARG A 164 20.25 23.25 29.81
C ARG A 164 19.23 22.82 30.85
N TYR A 165 19.57 22.89 32.12
CA TYR A 165 18.68 22.55 33.24
C TYR A 165 18.31 23.82 33.97
N LEU A 166 17.02 24.10 34.13
CA LEU A 166 16.51 25.28 34.82
C LEU A 166 15.54 24.88 35.93
N ARG A 167 15.65 25.52 37.09
CA ARG A 167 14.75 25.27 38.24
C ARG A 167 14.42 26.53 39.02
N LYS A 168 13.28 26.52 39.71
CA LYS A 168 12.93 27.46 40.78
C LYS A 168 11.97 26.82 41.77
N GLU A 169 12.12 27.17 43.04
CA GLU A 169 11.17 26.77 44.08
C GLU A 169 10.12 27.87 44.33
N PHE A 170 8.87 27.44 44.52
CA PHE A 170 7.72 28.28 44.80
C PHE A 170 6.96 27.74 46.02
N ALA A 171 6.38 28.64 46.81
CA ALA A 171 5.49 28.26 47.91
C ALA A 171 4.05 28.66 47.57
N ALA A 172 3.13 27.70 47.63
CA ALA A 172 1.71 27.96 47.53
C ALA A 172 1.25 28.76 48.76
N LYS A 173 0.42 29.77 48.56
CA LYS A 173 -0.02 30.65 49.66
C LYS A 173 -1.28 30.13 50.36
N ASN A 174 -2.03 29.25 49.70
CA ASN A 174 -3.27 28.63 50.19
C ASN A 174 -3.44 27.26 49.53
N GLU A 175 -4.50 26.54 49.89
CA GLU A 175 -4.91 25.29 49.23
C GLU A 175 -5.24 25.53 47.75
N VAL A 176 -4.57 24.76 46.87
CA VAL A 176 -4.72 24.87 45.40
C VAL A 176 -6.00 24.18 44.95
N LYS A 177 -6.85 24.94 44.25
CA LYS A 177 -8.06 24.43 43.57
C LYS A 177 -7.76 23.97 42.15
N ARG A 178 -6.93 24.72 41.42
CA ARG A 178 -6.54 24.44 40.03
C ARG A 178 -5.18 25.05 39.73
N ALA A 179 -4.35 24.37 38.97
CA ALA A 179 -3.10 24.93 38.46
C ALA A 179 -2.80 24.43 37.05
N PHE A 180 -2.78 25.34 36.07
CA PHE A 180 -2.37 25.05 34.70
C PHE A 180 -1.00 25.67 34.41
N ALA A 181 -0.10 24.86 33.87
CA ALA A 181 1.22 25.28 33.39
C ALA A 181 1.20 25.45 31.86
N TYR A 182 1.52 26.65 31.40
CA TYR A 182 1.73 26.99 30.00
C TYR A 182 3.23 27.02 29.74
N VAL A 183 3.73 26.00 29.04
CA VAL A 183 5.16 25.73 28.89
C VAL A 183 5.55 25.89 27.42
N ALA A 184 6.39 26.89 27.14
CA ALA A 184 7.03 27.08 25.85
C ALA A 184 8.53 26.80 25.98
N GLY A 185 9.00 25.73 25.34
CA GLY A 185 10.42 25.44 25.18
C GLY A 185 10.85 25.73 23.75
N PHE A 186 11.90 26.52 23.58
CA PHE A 186 12.54 26.77 22.29
C PHE A 186 13.64 25.73 22.10
N GLY A 187 13.42 24.78 21.19
CA GLY A 187 14.15 23.51 21.15
C GLY A 187 13.24 22.37 21.62
N LEU A 188 13.82 21.33 22.23
CA LEU A 188 13.04 20.26 22.89
C LEU A 188 13.11 20.40 24.41
N TYR A 189 12.10 19.89 25.13
CA TYR A 189 12.10 19.95 26.59
C TYR A 189 11.51 18.72 27.29
N LYS A 190 11.88 18.60 28.57
CA LYS A 190 11.15 17.80 29.57
C LYS A 190 10.83 18.71 30.76
N PHE A 191 9.56 18.73 31.16
CA PHE A 191 9.05 19.59 32.23
C PHE A 191 8.75 18.77 33.48
N TYR A 192 9.09 19.30 34.66
CA TYR A 192 8.99 18.60 35.93
C TYR A 192 8.34 19.46 37.00
N VAL A 193 7.52 18.82 37.84
CA VAL A 193 6.95 19.39 39.05
C VAL A 193 7.21 18.41 40.19
N ASN A 194 7.93 18.85 41.24
CA ASN A 194 8.23 18.05 42.42
C ASN A 194 8.86 16.68 42.11
N GLY A 195 9.81 16.65 41.17
CA GLY A 195 10.49 15.44 40.73
C GLY A 195 9.73 14.60 39.69
N GLN A 196 8.43 14.84 39.48
CA GLN A 196 7.62 14.11 38.50
C GLN A 196 7.68 14.78 37.13
N GLN A 197 8.01 14.01 36.09
CA GLN A 197 7.90 14.48 34.70
C GLN A 197 6.42 14.64 34.32
N VAL A 198 6.08 15.82 33.82
CA VAL A 198 4.75 16.15 33.30
C VAL A 198 4.68 15.74 31.82
N GLY A 199 3.51 15.27 31.36
CA GLY A 199 3.33 14.79 29.99
C GLY A 199 3.54 13.28 29.80
N GLY A 200 3.78 12.51 30.88
CA GLY A 200 3.83 11.04 30.80
C GLY A 200 4.95 10.53 29.86
N ASN A 201 4.58 9.72 28.87
CA ASN A 201 5.50 9.14 27.86
C ASN A 201 5.69 10.04 26.62
N GLU A 202 5.38 11.33 26.71
CA GLU A 202 5.68 12.30 25.66
C GLU A 202 7.18 12.30 25.33
N ALA A 203 7.49 12.17 24.04
CA ALA A 203 8.82 12.21 23.47
C ALA A 203 8.98 13.46 22.60
N LEU A 204 10.23 13.92 22.43
CA LEU A 204 10.61 14.97 21.47
C LEU A 204 9.64 16.18 21.45
N THR A 205 9.29 16.70 22.63
CA THR A 205 8.30 17.77 22.79
C THR A 205 8.96 19.15 22.79
N PRO A 206 8.37 20.19 22.15
CA PRO A 206 7.19 20.18 21.30
C PRO A 206 7.51 19.74 19.87
N SER A 207 6.46 19.58 19.04
CA SER A 207 6.64 19.31 17.60
C SER A 207 7.41 20.45 16.91
N PRO A 208 8.25 20.16 15.90
CA PRO A 208 9.03 21.17 15.19
C PRO A 208 8.15 22.07 14.31
N THR A 209 8.51 23.35 14.15
CA THR A 209 7.88 24.33 13.26
C THR A 209 8.95 25.19 12.59
N ASP A 210 8.56 26.07 11.65
CA ASP A 210 9.44 27.19 11.31
C ASP A 210 9.46 28.18 12.48
N TYR A 211 10.53 28.14 13.26
CA TYR A 211 10.69 28.92 14.47
C TYR A 211 10.77 30.44 14.24
N ARG A 212 10.90 30.89 12.98
CA ARG A 212 10.77 32.30 12.59
C ARG A 212 9.32 32.79 12.61
N LYS A 213 8.36 31.87 12.62
CA LYS A 213 6.92 32.16 12.47
C LYS A 213 6.12 31.68 13.67
N THR A 214 6.36 30.44 14.10
CA THR A 214 5.56 29.78 15.14
C THR A 214 6.45 29.08 16.15
N ILE A 215 6.10 29.24 17.43
CA ILE A 215 6.65 28.50 18.56
C ILE A 215 5.51 27.87 19.32
N LEU A 216 5.53 26.55 19.43
CA LEU A 216 4.47 25.81 20.08
C LEU A 216 4.65 25.80 21.60
N TYR A 217 3.59 26.13 22.33
CA TYR A 217 3.51 25.91 23.77
C TYR A 217 2.48 24.83 24.08
N LYS A 218 2.69 24.14 25.21
CA LYS A 218 1.73 23.17 25.74
C LYS A 218 1.11 23.65 27.03
N THR A 219 -0.11 23.19 27.27
CA THR A 219 -0.82 23.41 28.52
C THR A 219 -0.92 22.10 29.28
N TYR A 220 -0.45 22.10 30.52
CA TYR A 220 -0.51 20.94 31.41
C TYR A 220 -1.36 21.25 32.63
N ASP A 221 -2.23 20.31 33.00
CA ASP A 221 -2.87 20.32 34.31
C ASP A 221 -1.88 19.74 35.34
N ILE A 222 -1.41 20.60 36.24
CA ILE A 222 -0.46 20.23 37.30
C ILE A 222 -1.10 20.31 38.69
N THR A 223 -2.42 20.45 38.76
CA THR A 223 -3.16 20.70 40.01
C THR A 223 -2.82 19.67 41.09
N SER A 224 -2.85 18.38 40.75
CA SER A 224 -2.58 17.28 41.68
C SER A 224 -1.10 17.10 42.03
N LEU A 225 -0.19 17.79 41.35
CA LEU A 225 1.26 17.69 41.58
C LEU A 225 1.76 18.75 42.55
N LEU A 226 0.98 19.82 42.77
CA LEU A 226 1.37 20.90 43.66
C LEU A 226 1.17 20.55 45.13
N GLN A 227 2.11 21.01 45.94
CA GLN A 227 2.16 20.91 47.40
C GLN A 227 2.29 22.32 48.00
N GLN A 228 2.53 22.41 49.31
CA GLN A 228 2.79 23.72 49.97
C GLN A 228 4.10 24.36 49.48
N LYS A 229 5.15 23.56 49.29
CA LYS A 229 6.43 23.96 48.67
C LYS A 229 6.61 23.15 47.39
N ASN A 230 7.06 23.79 46.34
CA ASN A 230 7.12 23.21 45.00
C ASN A 230 8.44 23.50 44.33
N ALA A 231 9.00 22.52 43.65
CA ALA A 231 10.08 22.71 42.69
C ALA A 231 9.52 22.58 41.28
N ILE A 232 9.68 23.64 40.49
CA ILE A 232 9.34 23.64 39.06
C ILE A 232 10.65 23.62 38.29
N ALA A 233 10.79 22.68 37.37
CA ALA A 233 12.03 22.43 36.67
C ALA A 233 11.81 22.07 35.20
N ILE A 234 12.77 22.40 34.35
CA ILE A 234 12.75 22.10 32.91
C ILE A 234 14.16 21.80 32.42
N SER A 235 14.31 20.75 31.60
CA SER A 235 15.53 20.49 30.84
C SER A 235 15.28 20.79 29.37
N LEU A 236 16.19 21.53 28.73
CA LEU A 236 16.07 22.04 27.36
C LEU A 236 17.21 21.51 26.48
N ALA A 237 16.86 20.88 25.37
CA ALA A 237 17.78 20.38 24.36
C ALA A 237 17.67 21.18 23.05
N ALA A 238 18.68 21.03 22.19
CA ALA A 238 18.78 21.74 20.92
C ALA A 238 17.56 21.52 20.01
N GLY A 239 17.13 20.26 19.84
CA GLY A 239 16.18 19.93 18.78
C GLY A 239 16.65 20.50 17.44
N ARG A 240 15.71 21.11 16.69
CA ARG A 240 16.01 21.78 15.41
C ARG A 240 16.19 23.30 15.50
N VAL A 241 16.19 23.92 16.70
CA VAL A 241 16.50 25.37 16.79
C VAL A 241 17.97 25.66 16.55
N PHE A 242 18.82 24.68 16.83
CA PHE A 242 20.23 24.65 16.48
C PHE A 242 20.42 23.63 15.36
N PRO A 243 21.04 23.99 14.22
CA PRO A 243 21.02 23.15 13.03
C PRO A 243 21.83 21.87 13.25
N MET A 244 21.35 20.78 12.66
CA MET A 244 21.98 19.45 12.77
C MET A 244 23.31 19.33 12.04
N ARG A 245 23.45 20.13 10.98
CA ARG A 245 24.62 20.27 10.12
C ARG A 245 24.73 21.73 9.70
N GLN A 246 25.95 22.25 9.65
CA GLN A 246 26.19 23.63 9.22
C GLN A 246 27.50 23.78 8.44
N GLU A 247 27.70 22.96 7.42
CA GLU A 247 28.81 23.14 6.47
C GLU A 247 28.56 24.33 5.53
N LYS A 248 27.31 24.49 5.09
CA LYS A 248 26.85 25.56 4.18
C LYS A 248 25.86 26.46 4.89
N TYR A 249 26.34 27.55 5.49
CA TYR A 249 25.56 28.46 6.33
C TYR A 249 24.27 29.00 5.67
N TYR A 250 24.27 29.19 4.34
CA TYR A 250 23.10 29.68 3.60
C TYR A 250 22.00 28.61 3.43
N LYS A 251 22.32 27.32 3.58
CA LYS A 251 21.36 26.22 3.40
C LYS A 251 20.55 25.88 4.65
N ALA A 252 21.13 26.01 5.85
CA ALA A 252 20.50 25.62 7.10
C ALA A 252 20.51 26.80 8.10
N PRO A 253 19.34 27.37 8.46
CA PRO A 253 19.27 28.48 9.39
C PRO A 253 19.65 28.09 10.82
N VAL A 254 20.18 29.04 11.58
CA VAL A 254 20.28 28.96 13.04
C VAL A 254 19.17 29.80 13.63
N PHE A 255 18.24 29.18 14.35
CA PHE A 255 17.13 29.92 14.96
C PHE A 255 17.50 30.46 16.34
N GLY A 256 18.41 29.79 17.06
CA GLY A 256 18.97 30.28 18.31
C GLY A 256 19.47 29.16 19.22
N LEU A 257 19.53 29.46 20.52
CA LEU A 257 19.91 28.52 21.58
C LEU A 257 18.72 28.19 22.49
N PRO A 258 18.74 27.02 23.16
CA PRO A 258 17.62 26.58 23.98
C PRO A 258 17.26 27.56 25.10
N LYS A 259 15.97 27.92 25.16
CA LYS A 259 15.40 28.86 26.11
C LYS A 259 13.94 28.50 26.40
N CYS A 260 13.38 29.01 27.49
CA CYS A 260 11.99 28.72 27.82
C CYS A 260 11.23 29.95 28.35
N ARG A 261 9.91 29.85 28.26
CA ARG A 261 8.98 30.74 28.92
C ARG A 261 7.86 29.91 29.54
N ILE A 262 7.64 30.09 30.84
CA ILE A 262 6.63 29.33 31.59
C ILE A 262 5.75 30.29 32.38
N ASN A 263 4.44 30.06 32.29
CA ASN A 263 3.41 30.66 33.12
C ASN A 263 2.65 29.54 33.83
N ILE A 264 2.64 29.53 35.16
CA ILE A 264 1.75 28.66 35.94
C ILE A 264 0.68 29.55 36.57
N LEU A 265 -0.58 29.31 36.21
CA LEU A 265 -1.73 30.03 36.76
C LEU A 265 -2.38 29.15 37.83
N VAL A 266 -2.28 29.60 39.08
CA VAL A 266 -2.79 28.91 40.27
C VAL A 266 -4.07 29.62 40.72
N GLU A 267 -5.12 28.84 40.92
CA GLU A 267 -6.36 29.25 41.54
C GLU A 267 -6.47 28.55 42.89
N TYR A 268 -6.72 29.31 43.94
CA TYR A 268 -6.83 28.79 45.30
C TYR A 268 -8.30 28.52 45.68
N ALA A 269 -8.52 27.66 46.68
CA ALA A 269 -9.85 27.33 47.18
C ALA A 269 -10.61 28.56 47.71
N ASN A 270 -9.88 29.57 48.22
CA ASN A 270 -10.45 30.84 48.69
C ASN A 270 -10.78 31.86 47.58
N GLY A 271 -10.65 31.48 46.30
CA GLY A 271 -10.96 32.32 45.15
C GLY A 271 -9.85 33.28 44.71
N LYS A 272 -8.73 33.39 45.45
CA LYS A 272 -7.56 34.16 45.01
C LYS A 272 -6.82 33.42 43.89
N THR A 273 -6.13 34.18 43.04
CA THR A 273 -5.27 33.61 41.99
C THR A 273 -3.83 34.09 42.15
N GLU A 274 -2.90 33.29 41.65
CA GLU A 274 -1.47 33.61 41.61
C GLU A 274 -0.87 33.15 40.28
N ARG A 275 0.22 33.82 39.89
CA ARG A 275 0.97 33.49 38.69
C ARG A 275 2.43 33.25 39.06
N TRP A 276 2.93 32.05 38.79
CA TRP A 276 4.36 31.75 38.85
C TRP A 276 4.95 31.80 37.45
N ASN A 277 6.05 32.54 37.29
CA ASN A 277 6.59 32.95 36.01
C ASN A 277 8.07 32.56 35.89
N THR A 278 8.54 32.35 34.66
CA THR A 278 9.97 32.42 34.35
C THR A 278 10.49 33.84 34.53
N ASP A 279 11.57 34.00 35.29
CA ASP A 279 12.28 35.25 35.55
C ASP A 279 13.77 34.95 35.81
N THR A 280 14.56 35.99 36.05
CA THR A 280 16.02 35.87 36.24
C THR A 280 16.42 35.31 37.61
N ASP A 281 15.48 35.03 38.51
CA ASP A 281 15.78 34.34 39.77
C ASP A 281 15.72 32.82 39.64
N TRP A 282 15.30 32.30 38.49
CA TRP A 282 15.52 30.91 38.14
C TRP A 282 17.00 30.59 38.10
N LYS A 283 17.35 29.36 38.49
CA LYS A 283 18.71 28.84 38.44
C LYS A 283 18.91 28.02 37.19
N LEU A 284 20.08 28.12 36.57
CA LEU A 284 20.45 27.45 35.33
C LEU A 284 21.78 26.72 35.47
N SER A 285 21.89 25.53 34.87
CA SER A 285 23.14 24.81 34.69
C SER A 285 23.22 24.16 33.30
N ALA A 286 24.40 24.22 32.67
CA ALA A 286 24.77 23.42 31.49
C ALA A 286 25.65 22.20 31.87
N ASN A 287 25.94 22.03 33.17
CA ASN A 287 26.77 20.96 33.71
C ASN A 287 25.92 19.77 34.19
N GLY A 288 25.02 19.29 33.35
CA GLY A 288 24.24 18.08 33.60
C GLY A 288 24.71 16.86 32.78
N PRO A 289 24.04 15.71 32.93
CA PRO A 289 24.49 14.44 32.39
C PRO A 289 24.41 14.35 30.86
N ILE A 290 23.40 14.94 30.22
CA ILE A 290 23.31 14.94 28.76
C ILE A 290 24.24 16.02 28.19
N ARG A 291 25.39 15.58 27.65
CA ARG A 291 26.51 16.41 27.17
C ARG A 291 26.35 16.82 25.71
N ASN A 292 25.62 16.04 24.93
CA ASN A 292 25.30 16.37 23.55
C ASN A 292 23.97 15.77 23.14
N THR A 293 23.17 16.51 22.37
CA THR A 293 21.97 16.01 21.69
C THR A 293 22.03 16.42 20.23
N ASN A 294 22.07 15.46 19.32
CA ASN A 294 22.01 15.72 17.90
C ASN A 294 21.14 14.66 17.21
N GLU A 295 19.98 15.03 16.64
CA GLU A 295 19.08 14.14 15.89
C GLU A 295 19.80 13.19 14.91
N TYR A 296 20.84 13.62 14.18
CA TYR A 296 21.55 12.75 13.23
C TYR A 296 22.66 11.92 13.90
N ASP A 297 23.37 12.50 14.86
CA ASP A 297 24.56 11.88 15.45
C ASP A 297 24.27 11.02 16.68
N GLY A 298 23.25 11.36 17.47
CA GLY A 298 22.84 10.68 18.69
C GLY A 298 23.04 11.50 19.96
N GLU A 299 22.88 10.84 21.11
CA GLU A 299 22.97 11.46 22.44
C GLU A 299 24.21 10.97 23.21
N GLU A 300 24.91 11.91 23.84
CA GLU A 300 26.02 11.61 24.75
C GLU A 300 25.60 11.89 26.19
N TYR A 301 25.60 10.85 27.02
CA TYR A 301 25.22 10.89 28.42
C TYR A 301 26.39 10.54 29.32
N ASP A 302 26.79 11.45 30.19
CA ASP A 302 27.81 11.23 31.21
C ASP A 302 27.19 11.15 32.60
N ALA A 303 27.02 9.93 33.11
CA ALA A 303 26.40 9.69 34.41
C ALA A 303 27.24 10.21 35.59
N ARG A 304 28.51 10.56 35.37
CA ARG A 304 29.36 11.20 36.40
C ARG A 304 28.91 12.63 36.68
N MET A 305 28.13 13.22 35.77
CA MET A 305 27.55 14.56 35.88
C MET A 305 26.07 14.53 36.28
N GLN A 306 25.59 13.42 36.83
CA GLN A 306 24.20 13.27 37.25
C GLN A 306 23.81 14.31 38.30
N LEU A 307 22.70 15.00 38.05
CA LEU A 307 22.14 16.01 38.95
C LEU A 307 21.07 15.40 39.86
N THR A 308 21.45 14.52 40.79
CA THR A 308 20.46 13.82 41.65
C THR A 308 19.59 14.79 42.44
N GLY A 309 18.26 14.66 42.34
CA GLY A 309 17.29 15.48 43.08
C GLY A 309 17.09 16.91 42.58
N TRP A 310 17.73 17.34 41.49
CA TRP A 310 17.70 18.74 41.00
C TRP A 310 16.31 19.30 40.73
N ASN A 311 15.36 18.44 40.40
CA ASN A 311 13.97 18.77 40.10
C ASN A 311 13.04 18.62 41.31
N GLN A 312 13.58 18.41 42.51
CA GLN A 312 12.84 18.31 43.78
C GLN A 312 13.06 19.55 44.66
N VAL A 313 12.21 19.72 45.67
CA VAL A 313 12.33 20.77 46.69
C VAL A 313 13.53 20.49 47.59
N GLY A 314 14.26 21.53 47.98
CA GLY A 314 15.40 21.42 48.89
C GLY A 314 16.74 21.05 48.22
N PHE A 315 16.79 21.04 46.89
CA PHE A 315 18.06 20.84 46.18
C PHE A 315 18.98 22.06 46.31
N ASP A 316 20.26 21.82 46.63
CA ASP A 316 21.29 22.87 46.70
C ASP A 316 21.74 23.29 45.29
N ASP A 317 21.17 24.39 44.80
CA ASP A 317 21.53 25.04 43.55
C ASP A 317 22.41 26.29 43.73
N SER A 318 23.09 26.42 44.88
CA SER A 318 23.99 27.55 45.16
C SER A 318 25.10 27.71 44.12
N LYS A 319 25.57 26.59 43.54
CA LYS A 319 26.58 26.55 42.47
C LYS A 319 26.02 26.78 41.07
N TRP A 320 24.69 26.86 40.92
CA TRP A 320 24.06 27.16 39.64
C TRP A 320 24.02 28.67 39.43
N ARG A 321 24.25 29.09 38.19
CA ARG A 321 24.12 30.50 37.82
C ARG A 321 22.65 30.91 37.82
N LYS A 322 22.38 32.21 37.93
CA LYS A 322 21.06 32.74 37.58
C LYS A 322 20.83 32.56 36.08
N ALA A 323 19.58 32.32 35.69
CA ALA A 323 19.20 32.24 34.29
C ALA A 323 19.25 33.64 33.65
N ASP A 324 19.78 33.73 32.44
CA ASP A 324 19.87 35.00 31.73
C ASP A 324 18.50 35.33 31.11
N ARG A 325 18.16 36.61 31.07
CA ARG A 325 17.08 37.09 30.20
C ARG A 325 17.58 37.01 28.77
N THR A 326 16.85 36.32 27.91
CA THR A 326 17.24 36.10 26.51
C THR A 326 16.48 37.02 25.57
N SER A 327 16.93 37.08 24.31
CA SER A 327 16.10 37.64 23.24
C SER A 327 14.78 36.89 23.09
N ILE A 328 13.72 37.63 22.76
CA ILE A 328 12.43 37.06 22.37
C ILE A 328 12.66 36.35 21.03
N PRO A 329 12.31 35.06 20.89
CA PRO A 329 12.34 34.40 19.61
C PRO A 329 11.47 35.11 18.55
N ASP A 330 11.86 34.99 17.28
CA ASP A 330 11.13 35.64 16.17
C ASP A 330 9.68 35.14 16.03
N GLY A 331 9.46 33.84 16.23
CA GLY A 331 8.15 33.21 16.09
C GLY A 331 7.16 33.57 17.20
N THR A 332 5.88 33.54 16.86
CA THR A 332 4.77 33.80 17.79
C THR A 332 4.35 32.54 18.53
N LEU A 333 3.93 32.68 19.79
CA LEU A 333 3.44 31.56 20.59
C LEU A 333 2.07 31.09 20.11
N LYS A 334 1.96 29.81 19.76
CA LYS A 334 0.69 29.14 19.40
C LYS A 334 0.48 27.86 20.20
N SER A 335 -0.77 27.47 20.38
CA SER A 335 -1.09 26.24 21.10
C SER A 335 -0.68 25.01 20.31
N HIS A 336 -0.21 23.98 21.01
CA HIS A 336 0.10 22.67 20.45
C HIS A 336 -1.18 21.85 20.21
N MET A 337 -1.89 22.16 19.12
CA MET A 337 -3.17 21.54 18.74
C MET A 337 -3.02 20.25 17.89
N LEU A 338 -2.16 19.35 18.31
CA LEU A 338 -1.98 18.04 17.68
C LEU A 338 -1.60 16.97 18.70
N PRO A 339 -1.82 15.67 18.40
CA PRO A 339 -1.27 14.59 19.20
C PRO A 339 0.24 14.76 19.37
N THR A 340 0.73 14.52 20.58
CA THR A 340 2.17 14.64 20.85
C THR A 340 2.88 13.36 20.44
N MET A 341 4.15 13.47 20.05
CA MET A 341 5.02 12.32 19.90
C MET A 341 5.14 11.57 21.22
N THR A 342 5.09 10.24 21.16
CA THR A 342 5.21 9.37 22.33
C THR A 342 6.28 8.33 22.11
N GLU A 343 6.88 7.86 23.20
CA GLU A 343 7.65 6.63 23.19
C GLU A 343 6.74 5.45 23.54
N GLU A 344 6.80 4.40 22.73
CA GLU A 344 6.04 3.15 22.89
C GLU A 344 7.01 1.97 22.90
N ILE A 345 6.81 1.03 23.82
CA ILE A 345 7.65 -0.16 23.89
C ILE A 345 7.34 -1.04 22.67
N TYR A 346 8.35 -1.29 21.84
CA TYR A 346 8.25 -2.27 20.75
C TYR A 346 8.49 -3.68 21.28
N GLY A 347 9.65 -3.90 21.91
CA GLY A 347 10.01 -5.22 22.40
C GLY A 347 11.51 -5.46 22.50
N GLN A 348 11.86 -6.67 22.92
CA GLN A 348 13.24 -7.16 23.00
C GLN A 348 13.75 -7.60 21.62
N PRO A 349 15.07 -7.64 21.39
CA PRO A 349 15.63 -8.16 20.15
C PRO A 349 15.30 -9.65 19.97
N ILE A 350 14.96 -10.05 18.74
CA ILE A 350 14.75 -11.46 18.40
C ILE A 350 16.07 -12.24 18.39
N SER A 351 17.22 -11.56 18.29
CA SER A 351 18.55 -12.16 18.32
C SER A 351 19.59 -11.21 18.94
N VAL A 352 20.52 -11.77 19.71
CA VAL A 352 21.74 -11.11 20.22
C VAL A 352 22.92 -12.00 19.84
N LYS A 353 23.82 -11.53 18.97
CA LYS A 353 24.99 -12.30 18.53
C LYS A 353 26.27 -11.56 18.87
N LYS A 354 27.24 -12.25 19.43
CA LYS A 354 28.58 -11.68 19.61
C LYS A 354 29.25 -11.55 18.24
N HIS A 355 29.77 -10.36 17.93
CA HIS A 355 30.55 -10.09 16.73
C HIS A 355 31.86 -9.41 17.17
N LYS A 356 32.98 -10.13 17.03
CA LYS A 356 34.28 -9.73 17.61
C LYS A 356 34.14 -9.45 19.12
N ASN A 357 34.39 -8.22 19.57
CA ASN A 357 34.25 -7.80 20.97
C ASN A 357 32.90 -7.11 21.28
N ASN A 358 32.02 -6.99 20.28
CA ASN A 358 30.73 -6.29 20.39
C ASN A 358 29.56 -7.28 20.28
N TYR A 359 28.34 -6.75 20.40
CA TYR A 359 27.10 -7.49 20.20
C TYR A 359 26.25 -6.86 19.11
N ILE A 360 25.79 -7.67 18.16
CA ILE A 360 24.80 -7.29 17.14
C ILE A 360 23.42 -7.78 17.59
N LEU A 361 22.49 -6.85 17.65
CA LEU A 361 21.09 -7.02 17.99
C LEU A 361 20.29 -7.00 16.68
N ASP A 362 19.34 -7.92 16.52
CA ASP A 362 18.30 -7.86 15.47
C ASP A 362 16.94 -7.76 16.15
N PHE A 363 16.19 -6.70 15.88
CA PHE A 363 14.83 -6.51 16.38
C PHE A 363 13.77 -7.14 15.47
N GLY A 364 14.14 -7.65 14.29
CA GLY A 364 13.24 -8.29 13.33
C GLY A 364 12.38 -7.30 12.53
N GLN A 365 12.41 -6.02 12.88
CA GLN A 365 11.66 -4.93 12.26
C GLN A 365 12.54 -3.68 12.18
N ASN A 366 12.58 -3.04 11.02
CA ASN A 366 13.10 -1.68 10.86
C ASN A 366 12.09 -0.68 11.44
N LEU A 367 12.48 0.11 12.42
CA LEU A 367 11.62 1.05 13.15
C LEU A 367 12.35 2.36 13.45
N ALA A 368 11.62 3.43 13.74
CA ALA A 368 12.19 4.70 14.19
C ALA A 368 12.04 4.89 15.71
N GLY A 369 13.15 5.11 16.42
CA GLY A 369 13.17 5.36 17.86
C GLY A 369 14.55 5.16 18.49
N TRP A 370 14.63 4.44 19.61
CA TRP A 370 15.90 4.19 20.31
C TRP A 370 15.91 2.87 21.09
N VAL A 371 17.10 2.42 21.49
CA VAL A 371 17.27 1.26 22.38
C VAL A 371 17.55 1.71 23.80
N GLY A 372 16.78 1.20 24.74
CA GLY A 372 17.13 1.22 26.16
C GLY A 372 17.94 -0.02 26.54
N LEU A 373 18.89 0.16 27.46
CA LEU A 373 19.76 -0.90 27.96
C LEU A 373 19.91 -0.87 29.48
N LYS A 374 20.07 -2.06 30.08
CA LYS A 374 20.46 -2.22 31.49
C LYS A 374 21.95 -1.95 31.65
N VAL A 375 22.30 -0.82 32.25
CA VAL A 375 23.69 -0.37 32.34
C VAL A 375 24.41 -1.02 33.52
N ARG A 376 25.59 -1.59 33.23
CA ARG A 376 26.52 -2.14 34.21
C ARG A 376 27.95 -1.78 33.78
N GLY A 377 28.68 -1.05 34.61
CA GLY A 377 30.07 -0.66 34.35
C GLY A 377 30.73 -0.11 35.61
N VAL A 378 32.04 0.07 35.57
CA VAL A 378 32.77 0.84 36.59
C VAL A 378 32.87 2.30 36.15
N LYS A 379 33.15 3.20 37.10
CA LYS A 379 33.26 4.63 36.83
C LYS A 379 34.26 4.91 35.69
N GLY A 380 33.79 5.57 34.64
CA GLY A 380 34.58 5.90 33.44
C GLY A 380 34.41 4.92 32.27
N ASP A 381 33.83 3.73 32.49
CA ASP A 381 33.49 2.83 31.39
C ASP A 381 32.53 3.49 30.40
N THR A 382 32.73 3.26 29.11
CA THR A 382 31.90 3.84 28.04
C THR A 382 31.18 2.74 27.29
N ILE A 383 29.85 2.82 27.23
CA ILE A 383 29.00 1.99 26.39
C ILE A 383 28.58 2.79 25.17
N ARG A 384 28.64 2.16 23.99
CA ARG A 384 28.23 2.79 22.72
C ARG A 384 27.18 1.93 22.02
N VAL A 385 26.16 2.58 21.48
CA VAL A 385 25.01 1.98 20.81
C VAL A 385 24.92 2.57 19.41
N LYS A 386 25.29 1.80 18.38
CA LYS A 386 25.26 2.23 16.97
C LYS A 386 24.12 1.56 16.23
N TYR A 387 23.49 2.32 15.34
CA TYR A 387 22.26 1.89 14.67
C TYR A 387 22.48 1.67 13.17
N ALA A 388 21.73 0.71 12.58
CA ALA A 388 21.66 0.49 11.14
C ALA A 388 20.36 -0.18 10.70
N GLU A 389 20.00 0.01 9.43
CA GLU A 389 18.84 -0.65 8.81
C GLU A 389 19.18 -2.04 8.27
N LYS A 390 20.44 -2.27 7.88
CA LYS A 390 20.93 -3.46 7.17
C LYS A 390 22.23 -3.97 7.80
N LEU A 391 22.59 -5.21 7.46
CA LEU A 391 23.88 -5.80 7.79
C LEU A 391 24.70 -6.01 6.51
N ASN A 392 26.02 -5.98 6.65
CA ASN A 392 26.96 -6.49 5.65
C ASN A 392 26.93 -8.03 5.62
N ALA A 393 27.51 -8.62 4.57
CA ALA A 393 27.59 -10.07 4.43
C ALA A 393 28.37 -10.76 5.58
N ASP A 394 29.30 -10.05 6.23
CA ASP A 394 30.07 -10.55 7.39
C ASP A 394 29.32 -10.42 8.73
N GLY A 395 28.09 -9.89 8.70
CA GLY A 395 27.25 -9.67 9.88
C GLY A 395 27.54 -8.39 10.67
N SER A 396 28.45 -7.52 10.21
CA SER A 396 28.63 -6.17 10.76
C SER A 396 27.52 -5.21 10.28
N LEU A 397 27.37 -4.05 10.92
CA LEU A 397 26.38 -3.04 10.51
C LEU A 397 26.74 -2.44 9.14
N TYR A 398 25.78 -2.36 8.22
CA TYR A 398 25.90 -1.55 7.00
C TYR A 398 25.45 -0.12 7.28
N ARG A 399 26.35 0.85 7.10
CA ARG A 399 26.11 2.25 7.53
C ARG A 399 26.39 3.30 6.46
N ASP A 400 26.84 2.90 5.27
CA ASP A 400 27.19 3.83 4.21
C ASP A 400 25.98 4.67 3.77
N ASN A 401 24.78 4.08 3.79
CA ASN A 401 23.54 4.78 3.47
C ASN A 401 23.08 5.80 4.52
N LEU A 402 23.71 5.82 5.71
CA LEU A 402 23.52 6.87 6.72
C LEU A 402 24.33 8.13 6.38
N ARG A 403 25.22 8.05 5.37
CA ARG A 403 26.12 9.10 4.92
C ARG A 403 27.02 9.54 6.08
N ASN A 404 26.96 10.81 6.49
CA ASN A 404 27.74 11.32 7.62
C ASN A 404 26.95 11.40 8.94
N ALA A 405 25.80 10.73 9.07
CA ALA A 405 25.09 10.60 10.34
C ALA A 405 25.80 9.57 11.24
N TYR A 406 26.24 9.98 12.43
CA TYR A 406 26.85 9.04 13.37
C TYR A 406 25.86 8.06 13.97
N SER A 407 24.58 8.40 14.11
CA SER A 407 23.52 7.55 14.68
C SER A 407 24.07 6.61 15.77
N GLU A 408 24.62 7.23 16.82
CA GLU A 408 25.36 6.59 17.89
C GLU A 408 25.02 7.25 19.22
N ASP A 409 24.51 6.47 20.17
CA ASP A 409 24.33 6.92 21.54
C ASP A 409 25.49 6.46 22.42
N ILE A 410 25.94 7.32 23.32
CA ILE A 410 27.10 7.10 24.19
C ILE A 410 26.68 7.26 25.65
N TYR A 411 27.03 6.28 26.49
CA TYR A 411 26.84 6.34 27.93
C TYR A 411 28.17 6.17 28.68
N VAL A 412 28.53 7.14 29.53
CA VAL A 412 29.71 7.07 30.41
C VAL A 412 29.27 6.76 31.83
N CYS A 413 29.81 5.67 32.38
CA CYS A 413 29.41 5.13 33.66
C CYS A 413 29.95 5.96 34.85
N ASN A 414 29.16 6.10 35.90
CA ASN A 414 29.56 6.57 37.23
C ASN A 414 29.85 5.43 38.22
N GLY A 415 29.56 4.18 37.84
CA GLY A 415 29.82 2.98 38.66
C GLY A 415 28.74 2.66 39.70
N GLN A 416 27.60 3.35 39.65
CA GLN A 416 26.47 3.20 40.57
C GLN A 416 25.17 2.77 39.87
N GLU A 417 25.24 2.38 38.59
CA GLU A 417 24.08 2.11 37.76
C GLU A 417 23.29 0.88 38.21
N LYS A 418 23.96 -0.14 38.78
CA LYS A 418 23.32 -1.34 39.34
C LYS A 418 22.28 -2.01 38.41
N GLY A 419 22.48 -1.93 37.09
CA GLY A 419 21.55 -2.49 36.09
C GLY A 419 20.33 -1.61 35.79
N MET A 420 20.33 -0.33 36.21
CA MET A 420 19.30 0.63 35.83
C MET A 420 19.19 0.76 34.32
N ILE A 421 17.97 0.90 33.82
CA ILE A 421 17.71 1.10 32.40
C ILE A 421 18.02 2.55 32.06
N TRP A 422 18.89 2.74 31.07
CA TRP A 422 19.11 4.02 30.41
C TRP A 422 18.67 3.93 28.96
N ARG A 423 18.19 5.06 28.42
CA ARG A 423 17.89 5.28 27.01
C ARG A 423 18.10 6.77 26.70
N PRO A 424 18.37 7.16 25.44
CA PRO A 424 18.46 8.56 25.07
C PRO A 424 17.11 9.29 25.27
N THR A 425 17.14 10.62 25.35
CA THR A 425 15.97 11.44 25.67
C THR A 425 15.51 12.35 24.53
N PHE A 426 16.44 12.91 23.75
CA PHE A 426 16.18 14.02 22.82
C PHE A 426 16.58 13.77 21.35
N VAL A 427 16.87 12.52 20.98
CA VAL A 427 17.25 12.10 19.62
C VAL A 427 16.42 10.89 19.20
N TYR A 428 16.49 10.46 17.94
CA TYR A 428 15.94 9.16 17.50
C TYR A 428 16.76 8.63 16.33
N HIS A 429 16.59 7.36 16.00
CA HIS A 429 17.32 6.65 14.94
C HIS A 429 16.36 5.75 14.17
N GLY A 430 16.56 5.58 12.86
CA GLY A 430 15.91 4.52 12.07
C GLY A 430 16.79 3.27 12.03
N PHE A 431 16.27 2.12 12.49
CA PHE A 431 17.08 0.91 12.62
C PHE A 431 16.25 -0.37 12.68
N ARG A 432 16.89 -1.46 12.24
CA ARG A 432 16.54 -2.84 12.61
C ARG A 432 17.62 -3.49 13.45
N TYR A 433 18.87 -3.14 13.15
CA TYR A 433 20.05 -3.72 13.75
C TYR A 433 20.79 -2.71 14.60
N VAL A 434 21.36 -3.18 15.71
CA VAL A 434 22.11 -2.33 16.64
C VAL A 434 23.39 -3.03 17.05
N GLU A 435 24.51 -2.32 17.03
CA GLU A 435 25.77 -2.76 17.62
C GLU A 435 25.95 -2.13 19.00
N VAL A 436 26.19 -2.96 20.01
CA VAL A 436 26.52 -2.51 21.37
C VAL A 436 27.95 -2.91 21.72
N SER A 437 28.74 -1.94 22.16
CA SER A 437 30.12 -2.12 22.64
C SER A 437 30.27 -1.59 24.07
N GLY A 438 31.28 -2.08 24.80
CA GLY A 438 31.51 -1.71 26.21
C GLY A 438 30.68 -2.49 27.23
N VAL A 439 29.92 -3.51 26.79
CA VAL A 439 29.11 -4.39 27.66
C VAL A 439 29.70 -5.79 27.69
N LYS A 440 29.66 -6.45 28.85
CA LYS A 440 30.07 -7.86 29.03
C LYS A 440 28.84 -8.76 29.21
N ASN A 441 28.85 -9.95 28.60
CA ASN A 441 27.82 -10.98 28.76
C ASN A 441 26.39 -10.50 28.46
N ALA A 442 26.23 -9.68 27.42
CA ALA A 442 24.95 -9.09 27.04
C ALA A 442 23.90 -10.17 26.70
N LYS A 443 22.68 -10.02 27.25
CA LYS A 443 21.53 -10.90 26.99
C LYS A 443 20.37 -10.14 26.38
N LYS A 444 19.39 -10.84 25.81
CA LYS A 444 18.20 -10.22 25.20
C LYS A 444 17.44 -9.34 26.19
N GLU A 445 17.35 -9.77 27.45
CA GLU A 445 16.61 -9.08 28.51
C GLU A 445 17.31 -7.81 29.02
N ASP A 446 18.53 -7.55 28.54
CA ASP A 446 19.24 -6.30 28.82
C ASP A 446 18.80 -5.17 27.88
N PHE A 447 18.07 -5.44 26.80
CA PHE A 447 17.73 -4.46 25.76
C PHE A 447 16.23 -4.37 25.49
N LEU A 448 15.75 -3.16 25.23
CA LEU A 448 14.38 -2.91 24.80
C LEU A 448 14.37 -1.81 23.74
N ALA A 449 13.75 -2.05 22.58
CA ALA A 449 13.51 -0.99 21.61
C ALA A 449 12.24 -0.22 21.97
N TYR A 450 12.30 1.09 21.80
CA TYR A 450 11.19 2.02 21.92
C TYR A 450 10.95 2.64 20.55
N MET A 451 9.74 2.51 20.02
CA MET A 451 9.30 3.26 18.86
C MET A 451 8.93 4.68 19.30
N VAL A 452 9.34 5.67 18.51
CA VAL A 452 9.12 7.09 18.82
C VAL A 452 8.52 7.77 17.60
N GLY A 453 7.33 8.33 17.76
CA GLY A 453 6.61 9.02 16.69
C GLY A 453 5.29 9.61 17.19
N ASP A 454 4.57 10.29 16.30
CA ASP A 454 3.28 10.89 16.64
C ASP A 454 2.28 9.84 17.10
N LYS A 455 1.56 10.15 18.19
CA LYS A 455 0.47 9.30 18.68
C LYS A 455 -0.73 9.38 17.75
N MET A 456 -0.76 8.49 16.76
CA MET A 456 -1.88 8.35 15.82
C MET A 456 -2.56 7.00 16.00
N THR A 457 -3.89 7.04 16.04
CA THR A 457 -4.75 5.86 16.07
C THR A 457 -4.75 5.20 14.70
N THR A 458 -4.59 3.88 14.63
CA THR A 458 -4.86 3.13 13.39
C THR A 458 -6.36 3.07 13.14
N ILE A 459 -6.80 3.62 12.01
CA ILE A 459 -8.22 3.76 11.65
C ILE A 459 -8.63 2.90 10.45
N GLY A 460 -7.68 2.31 9.73
CA GLY A 460 -7.94 1.37 8.64
C GLY A 460 -7.33 -0.01 8.89
N THR A 461 -8.03 -1.04 8.42
CA THR A 461 -7.54 -2.42 8.35
C THR A 461 -7.77 -2.97 6.95
N PHE A 462 -6.81 -3.72 6.44
CA PHE A 462 -6.89 -4.36 5.13
C PHE A 462 -6.16 -5.71 5.15
N GLU A 463 -6.82 -6.74 4.65
CA GLU A 463 -6.28 -8.08 4.47
C GLU A 463 -6.92 -8.73 3.24
N THR A 464 -6.15 -9.50 2.48
CA THR A 464 -6.62 -10.21 1.28
C THR A 464 -6.17 -11.66 1.25
N SER A 465 -6.61 -12.42 0.23
CA SER A 465 -6.08 -13.75 -0.04
C SER A 465 -4.60 -13.79 -0.45
N ASP A 466 -4.01 -12.65 -0.85
CA ASP A 466 -2.60 -12.59 -1.24
C ASP A 466 -1.69 -12.24 -0.05
N THR A 467 -0.93 -13.23 0.40
CA THR A 467 -0.05 -13.09 1.58
C THR A 467 1.11 -12.12 1.36
N LEU A 468 1.55 -11.94 0.11
CA LEU A 468 2.63 -11.01 -0.23
C LEU A 468 2.13 -9.57 -0.12
N LEU A 469 0.95 -9.26 -0.66
CA LEU A 469 0.31 -7.95 -0.51
C LEU A 469 0.01 -7.63 0.96
N ASN A 470 -0.45 -8.60 1.75
CA ASN A 470 -0.65 -8.41 3.18
C ASN A 470 0.66 -8.03 3.90
N GLN A 471 1.77 -8.67 3.53
CA GLN A 471 3.09 -8.31 4.06
C GLN A 471 3.57 -6.93 3.58
N ILE A 472 3.29 -6.56 2.32
CA ILE A 472 3.59 -5.21 1.79
C ILE A 472 2.81 -4.15 2.57
N MET A 473 1.53 -4.38 2.86
CA MET A 473 0.69 -3.46 3.65
C MET A 473 1.20 -3.32 5.09
N LYS A 474 1.73 -4.39 5.69
CA LYS A 474 2.39 -4.33 6.99
C LYS A 474 3.69 -3.50 6.95
N ASN A 475 4.49 -3.67 5.90
CA ASN A 475 5.70 -2.87 5.69
C ASN A 475 5.36 -1.38 5.49
N ALA A 476 4.29 -1.09 4.76
CA ALA A 476 3.77 0.27 4.56
C ALA A 476 3.35 0.90 5.90
N TRP A 477 2.63 0.15 6.74
CA TRP A 477 2.20 0.62 8.07
C TRP A 477 3.39 1.06 8.92
N TRP A 478 4.45 0.25 8.98
CA TRP A 478 5.67 0.60 9.71
C TRP A 478 6.36 1.83 9.12
N GLY A 479 6.59 1.83 7.80
CA GLY A 479 7.27 2.95 7.14
C GLY A 479 6.55 4.28 7.31
N VAL A 480 5.22 4.29 7.23
CA VAL A 480 4.42 5.50 7.47
C VAL A 480 4.51 5.93 8.94
N LYS A 481 4.34 5.01 9.89
CA LYS A 481 4.42 5.33 11.33
C LYS A 481 5.79 5.90 11.73
N ASP A 482 6.86 5.32 11.20
CA ASP A 482 8.25 5.70 11.49
C ASP A 482 8.60 7.11 11.02
N ASN A 483 7.94 7.58 9.97
CA ASN A 483 8.27 8.83 9.30
C ASN A 483 7.43 10.03 9.75
N TYR A 484 6.64 9.90 10.82
CA TYR A 484 5.99 11.05 11.46
C TYR A 484 6.75 11.49 12.72
N LYS A 485 7.16 12.77 12.74
CA LYS A 485 7.90 13.43 13.84
C LYS A 485 7.38 14.83 14.15
N GLY A 486 6.05 14.99 14.29
CA GLY A 486 5.34 16.26 14.34
C GLY A 486 5.25 16.98 12.98
N MET A 487 5.81 16.34 11.97
CA MET A 487 5.79 16.64 10.53
C MET A 487 6.15 15.33 9.82
N PRO A 488 5.71 15.11 8.58
CA PRO A 488 6.13 13.93 7.83
C PRO A 488 7.57 14.12 7.31
N VAL A 489 8.51 13.22 7.60
CA VAL A 489 9.91 13.26 7.11
C VAL A 489 10.16 12.18 6.05
N ASP A 490 11.02 12.42 5.06
CA ASP A 490 11.35 11.45 3.99
C ASP A 490 11.79 10.09 4.53
N CYS A 491 12.76 10.11 5.44
CA CYS A 491 13.34 8.93 6.05
C CYS A 491 13.78 9.21 7.51
N PRO A 492 13.87 8.19 8.39
CA PRO A 492 14.12 8.42 9.81
C PRO A 492 15.58 8.22 10.27
N GLN A 493 16.51 7.83 9.39
CA GLN A 493 17.84 7.32 9.74
C GLN A 493 19.01 8.22 9.35
N ARG A 494 19.08 8.70 8.10
CA ARG A 494 20.28 9.40 7.59
C ARG A 494 20.30 10.87 8.01
N ASN A 495 21.33 11.60 7.60
CA ASN A 495 21.50 13.05 7.81
C ASN A 495 20.56 13.92 6.94
N GLU A 496 19.27 13.58 6.89
CA GLU A 496 18.23 14.25 6.10
C GLU A 496 16.98 14.48 6.94
N ARG A 497 16.09 13.49 7.02
CA ARG A 497 14.90 13.53 7.88
C ARG A 497 14.13 14.83 7.66
N GLN A 498 14.01 15.22 6.41
CA GLN A 498 13.42 16.48 6.01
C GLN A 498 11.98 16.28 5.57
N PRO A 499 11.10 17.24 5.85
CA PRO A 499 9.72 17.19 5.40
C PRO A 499 9.58 17.57 3.93
N TRP A 500 10.12 16.71 3.07
CA TRP A 500 10.01 16.80 1.61
C TRP A 500 8.54 16.76 1.19
N LEU A 501 8.13 17.77 0.42
CA LEU A 501 6.73 17.94 0.05
C LEU A 501 6.25 16.88 -0.95
N GLY A 502 7.05 16.59 -1.99
CA GLY A 502 6.69 15.68 -3.09
C GLY A 502 6.35 14.26 -2.63
N ASP A 503 6.98 13.79 -1.55
CA ASP A 503 6.71 12.50 -0.92
C ASP A 503 5.26 12.28 -0.49
N ARG A 504 4.52 13.37 -0.19
CA ARG A 504 3.16 13.31 0.40
C ARG A 504 2.08 13.92 -0.48
N THR A 505 2.36 14.35 -1.71
CA THR A 505 1.35 14.98 -2.57
C THR A 505 0.09 14.11 -2.69
N VAL A 506 0.21 12.88 -3.19
CA VAL A 506 -0.87 11.88 -3.11
C VAL A 506 -0.68 10.91 -1.94
N GLY A 507 0.57 10.72 -1.47
CA GLY A 507 0.87 9.86 -0.32
C GLY A 507 0.03 10.19 0.92
N SER A 508 -0.26 11.48 1.17
CA SER A 508 -1.13 11.91 2.27
C SER A 508 -2.54 11.29 2.25
N LEU A 509 -3.11 11.07 1.06
CA LEU A 509 -4.39 10.36 0.92
C LEU A 509 -4.25 8.89 1.31
N GLY A 510 -3.21 8.20 0.83
CA GLY A 510 -2.95 6.80 1.20
C GLY A 510 -2.74 6.62 2.71
N GLU A 511 -1.93 7.50 3.31
CA GLU A 511 -1.61 7.49 4.74
C GLU A 511 -2.85 7.76 5.61
N SER A 512 -3.80 8.60 5.14
CA SER A 512 -5.05 8.89 5.84
C SER A 512 -6.01 7.70 5.98
N PHE A 513 -5.84 6.63 5.19
CA PHE A 513 -6.57 5.39 5.43
C PHE A 513 -5.97 4.58 6.59
N LEU A 514 -4.66 4.68 6.82
CA LEU A 514 -3.99 3.92 7.87
C LEU A 514 -4.18 4.56 9.25
N PHE A 515 -3.96 5.88 9.34
CA PHE A 515 -3.84 6.59 10.60
C PHE A 515 -4.74 7.82 10.66
N ASP A 516 -5.27 8.11 11.86
CA ASP A 516 -5.89 9.40 12.16
C ASP A 516 -4.82 10.49 12.21
N ASN A 517 -4.56 11.08 11.04
CA ASN A 517 -3.50 12.05 10.79
C ASN A 517 -4.03 13.47 10.52
N GLU A 518 -5.32 13.72 10.76
CA GLU A 518 -6.00 14.98 10.44
C GLU A 518 -5.33 16.20 11.09
N ARG A 519 -5.04 16.13 12.40
CA ARG A 519 -4.42 17.26 13.14
C ARG A 519 -2.98 17.50 12.72
N LEU A 520 -2.24 16.43 12.40
CA LEU A 520 -0.85 16.52 11.93
C LEU A 520 -0.79 17.22 10.57
N TYR A 521 -1.62 16.80 9.62
CA TYR A 521 -1.68 17.42 8.30
C TYR A 521 -2.25 18.84 8.35
N THR A 522 -3.26 19.11 9.17
CA THR A 522 -3.77 20.47 9.40
C THR A 522 -2.64 21.41 9.84
N LYS A 523 -1.82 20.98 10.80
CA LYS A 523 -0.65 21.73 11.24
C LYS A 523 0.41 21.85 10.12
N TRP A 524 0.65 20.79 9.36
CA TRP A 524 1.67 20.79 8.31
C TRP A 524 1.31 21.69 7.13
N MET A 525 0.03 21.77 6.73
CA MET A 525 -0.43 22.73 5.71
C MET A 525 -0.07 24.17 6.11
N ARG A 526 -0.29 24.52 7.39
CA ARG A 526 0.15 25.81 7.93
C ARG A 526 1.66 25.98 7.88
N ASP A 527 2.45 24.96 8.21
CA ASP A 527 3.92 25.03 8.13
C ASP A 527 4.41 25.29 6.70
N ILE A 528 3.74 24.73 5.68
CA ILE A 528 4.03 25.01 4.27
C ILE A 528 3.76 26.48 3.96
N CYS A 529 2.59 27.01 4.36
CA CYS A 529 2.26 28.42 4.19
C CYS A 529 3.25 29.34 4.91
N GLU A 530 3.62 29.02 6.15
CA GLU A 530 4.56 29.79 6.96
C GLU A 530 6.00 29.78 6.39
N SER A 531 6.32 28.80 5.56
CA SER A 531 7.60 28.68 4.84
C SER A 531 7.63 29.41 3.49
N GLN A 532 6.49 29.96 3.02
CA GLN A 532 6.42 30.70 1.74
C GLN A 532 7.20 32.02 1.84
N ARG A 533 7.97 32.33 0.79
CA ARG A 533 8.68 33.60 0.66
C ARG A 533 7.75 34.76 0.29
N SER A 534 8.29 35.98 0.40
CA SER A 534 7.56 37.21 0.07
C SER A 534 7.24 37.37 -1.42
N ASP A 535 7.96 36.71 -2.32
CA ASP A 535 7.70 36.66 -3.77
C ASP A 535 6.59 35.65 -4.14
N GLY A 536 6.36 34.62 -3.32
CA GLY A 536 5.32 33.62 -3.54
C GLY A 536 5.86 32.19 -3.66
N VAL A 537 7.18 32.02 -3.73
CA VAL A 537 7.80 30.69 -3.82
C VAL A 537 7.57 29.89 -2.55
N ILE A 538 7.09 28.66 -2.70
CA ILE A 538 7.02 27.64 -1.65
C ILE A 538 8.26 26.73 -1.77
N PRO A 539 8.95 26.38 -0.67
CA PRO A 539 10.14 25.53 -0.73
C PRO A 539 9.79 24.06 -1.00
N ASP A 540 10.78 23.27 -1.39
CA ASP A 540 10.62 21.82 -1.61
C ASP A 540 10.52 21.03 -0.30
N VAL A 541 10.92 21.66 0.81
CA VAL A 541 10.93 21.12 2.18
C VAL A 541 10.26 22.13 3.11
N ALA A 542 9.22 21.73 3.85
CA ALA A 542 8.55 22.62 4.81
C ALA A 542 8.20 21.91 6.14
N PRO A 543 8.54 22.46 7.33
CA PRO A 543 9.29 23.69 7.57
C PRO A 543 10.65 23.76 6.87
N ALA A 544 11.03 24.96 6.40
CA ALA A 544 12.24 25.21 5.63
C ALA A 544 13.54 25.13 6.47
N PHE A 545 13.80 23.98 7.08
CA PHE A 545 15.07 23.67 7.75
C PHE A 545 16.22 23.56 6.74
N TRP A 546 15.90 23.18 5.50
CA TRP A 546 16.75 23.37 4.33
C TRP A 546 16.12 24.44 3.44
N ASN A 547 16.90 25.49 3.14
CA ASN A 547 16.46 26.59 2.26
C ASN A 547 16.50 26.18 0.78
N TYR A 548 15.66 25.22 0.40
CA TYR A 548 15.50 24.76 -1.00
C TYR A 548 14.24 25.36 -1.61
N TYR A 549 14.45 26.41 -2.41
CA TYR A 549 13.41 27.11 -3.16
C TYR A 549 13.81 27.03 -4.63
N THR A 550 13.30 26.04 -5.37
CA THR A 550 13.72 25.77 -6.75
C THR A 550 12.66 26.11 -7.79
N ASP A 551 11.58 26.80 -7.40
CA ASP A 551 10.39 27.03 -8.23
C ASP A 551 9.80 25.73 -8.77
N ASP A 552 9.82 24.67 -7.97
CA ASP A 552 9.27 23.37 -8.37
C ASP A 552 7.74 23.39 -8.35
N MET A 553 7.10 22.68 -9.28
CA MET A 553 5.64 22.60 -9.38
C MET A 553 5.06 21.40 -8.62
N THR A 554 5.75 20.25 -8.61
CA THR A 554 5.22 18.98 -8.13
C THR A 554 5.39 18.74 -6.63
N TRP A 555 6.44 19.29 -6.03
CA TRP A 555 6.68 19.21 -4.58
C TRP A 555 5.72 20.13 -3.84
N PRO A 556 5.69 21.46 -4.08
CA PRO A 556 4.73 22.35 -3.42
C PRO A 556 3.26 22.03 -3.66
N ALA A 557 2.91 21.25 -4.69
CA ALA A 557 1.56 20.73 -4.90
C ALA A 557 1.03 19.92 -3.69
N ALA A 558 1.89 19.47 -2.77
CA ALA A 558 1.46 18.87 -1.51
C ALA A 558 0.48 19.74 -0.71
N LEU A 559 0.58 21.08 -0.79
CA LEU A 559 -0.33 22.00 -0.09
C LEU A 559 -1.79 21.89 -0.58
N PRO A 560 -2.12 22.17 -1.86
CA PRO A 560 -3.50 22.04 -2.33
C PRO A 560 -4.04 20.61 -2.23
N PHE A 561 -3.22 19.59 -2.46
CA PHE A 561 -3.65 18.20 -2.34
C PHE A 561 -3.91 17.78 -0.89
N GLY A 562 -3.05 18.17 0.05
CA GLY A 562 -3.28 17.94 1.48
C GLY A 562 -4.52 18.66 2.00
N CYS A 563 -4.81 19.86 1.50
CA CYS A 563 -6.03 20.60 1.82
C CYS A 563 -7.30 19.88 1.29
N ASP A 564 -7.28 19.39 0.04
CA ASP A 564 -8.38 18.57 -0.49
C ASP A 564 -8.55 17.27 0.30
N MET A 565 -7.45 16.57 0.61
CA MET A 565 -7.47 15.37 1.45
C MET A 565 -8.15 15.62 2.80
N LEU A 566 -7.76 16.68 3.53
CA LEU A 566 -8.33 17.02 4.83
C LEU A 566 -9.84 17.29 4.74
N TYR A 567 -10.27 17.97 3.68
CA TYR A 567 -11.68 18.23 3.44
C TYR A 567 -12.45 16.96 3.05
N ARG A 568 -11.93 16.17 2.12
CA ARG A 568 -12.60 14.98 1.58
C ARG A 568 -12.64 13.82 2.57
N GLN A 569 -11.57 13.58 3.33
CA GLN A 569 -11.49 12.50 4.32
C GLN A 569 -12.18 12.87 5.64
N TYR A 570 -11.98 14.10 6.12
CA TYR A 570 -12.35 14.50 7.48
C TYR A 570 -13.43 15.59 7.56
N GLY A 571 -13.71 16.29 6.46
CA GLY A 571 -14.68 17.39 6.44
C GLY A 571 -14.10 18.71 6.95
N ASN A 572 -12.80 18.77 7.21
CA ASN A 572 -12.14 19.98 7.69
C ASN A 572 -11.79 20.90 6.51
N LYS A 573 -12.60 21.94 6.32
CA LYS A 573 -12.38 22.97 5.29
C LYS A 573 -11.45 24.12 5.73
N GLN A 574 -11.08 24.23 7.01
CA GLN A 574 -10.27 25.36 7.48
C GLN A 574 -8.89 25.44 6.80
N PRO A 575 -8.16 24.33 6.59
CA PRO A 575 -6.90 24.35 5.84
C PRO A 575 -7.04 24.95 4.43
N ILE A 576 -8.16 24.67 3.73
CA ILE A 576 -8.45 25.27 2.42
C ILE A 576 -8.58 26.78 2.56
N ILE A 577 -9.39 27.24 3.50
CA ILE A 577 -9.68 28.67 3.71
C ILE A 577 -8.42 29.44 4.08
N GLU A 578 -7.67 28.94 5.05
CA GLU A 578 -6.47 29.60 5.58
C GLU A 578 -5.31 29.60 4.58
N SER A 579 -5.18 28.54 3.77
CA SER A 579 -4.08 28.38 2.82
C SER A 579 -4.35 29.02 1.47
N TYR A 580 -5.61 29.31 1.12
CA TYR A 580 -6.00 29.80 -0.21
C TYR A 580 -5.20 31.03 -0.69
N PRO A 581 -4.96 32.08 0.14
CA PRO A 581 -4.13 33.22 -0.28
C PRO A 581 -2.69 32.83 -0.64
N TYR A 582 -2.09 31.88 0.08
CA TYR A 582 -0.74 31.39 -0.16
C TYR A 582 -0.67 30.57 -1.46
N MET A 583 -1.66 29.69 -1.67
CA MET A 583 -1.77 28.88 -2.88
C MET A 583 -1.97 29.76 -4.13
N LYS A 584 -2.87 30.76 -4.04
CA LYS A 584 -3.09 31.73 -5.12
C LYS A 584 -1.80 32.47 -5.45
N LYS A 585 -1.09 32.98 -4.43
CA LYS A 585 0.16 33.71 -4.64
C LYS A 585 1.25 32.85 -5.28
N TRP A 586 1.42 31.60 -4.83
CA TRP A 586 2.37 30.68 -5.42
C TRP A 586 2.03 30.34 -6.87
N MET A 587 0.76 30.03 -7.16
CA MET A 587 0.35 29.69 -8.51
C MET A 587 0.51 30.89 -9.47
N LEU A 588 0.20 32.11 -9.02
CA LEU A 588 0.44 33.32 -9.81
C LEU A 588 1.94 33.51 -10.10
N HIS A 589 2.81 33.33 -9.10
CA HIS A 589 4.27 33.33 -9.30
C HIS A 589 4.70 32.30 -10.35
N MET A 590 4.17 31.08 -10.31
CA MET A 590 4.48 30.05 -11.30
C MET A 590 3.99 30.40 -12.71
N LEU A 591 2.82 31.04 -12.82
CA LEU A 591 2.28 31.51 -14.10
C LEU A 591 3.10 32.67 -14.67
N ASP A 592 3.50 33.62 -13.84
CA ASP A 592 4.18 34.84 -14.28
C ASP A 592 5.66 34.60 -14.61
N GLU A 593 6.38 33.83 -13.79
CA GLU A 593 7.85 33.68 -13.90
C GLU A 593 8.29 32.41 -14.65
N ASN A 594 7.44 31.37 -14.66
CA ASN A 594 7.86 30.02 -15.05
C ASN A 594 7.01 29.39 -16.17
N THR A 595 6.10 30.16 -16.79
CA THR A 595 5.26 29.69 -17.89
C THR A 595 5.63 30.37 -19.21
N GLN A 596 5.83 29.56 -20.25
CA GLN A 596 6.09 30.01 -21.61
C GLN A 596 5.17 29.28 -22.58
N ASP A 597 4.51 30.02 -23.47
CA ASP A 597 3.57 29.48 -24.47
C ASP A 597 2.47 28.56 -23.87
N GLY A 598 2.02 28.90 -22.66
CA GLY A 598 1.03 28.10 -21.91
C GLY A 598 1.58 26.81 -21.31
N ILE A 599 2.90 26.66 -21.17
CA ILE A 599 3.59 25.48 -20.60
C ILE A 599 4.44 25.92 -19.41
N ILE A 600 4.27 25.25 -18.27
CA ILE A 600 5.12 25.45 -17.10
C ILE A 600 6.45 24.73 -17.34
N THR A 601 7.56 25.47 -17.23
CA THR A 601 8.90 25.01 -17.63
C THR A 601 9.75 24.49 -16.47
N LYS A 602 9.29 24.66 -15.23
CA LYS A 602 10.02 24.30 -14.02
C LYS A 602 9.49 23.04 -13.37
N ASP A 603 10.34 22.02 -13.36
CA ASP A 603 10.25 20.83 -12.54
C ASP A 603 11.67 20.36 -12.24
N LYS A 604 12.02 20.25 -10.96
CA LYS A 604 13.39 20.03 -10.50
C LYS A 604 13.73 18.56 -10.41
N TYR A 605 12.76 17.72 -10.07
CA TYR A 605 12.99 16.33 -9.66
C TYR A 605 12.41 15.30 -10.64
N GLY A 606 11.41 15.66 -11.44
CA GLY A 606 10.76 14.78 -12.40
C GLY A 606 9.96 13.68 -11.74
N ASP A 607 9.74 12.59 -12.48
CA ASP A 607 9.16 11.36 -11.96
C ASP A 607 10.21 10.60 -11.11
N TRP A 608 10.54 11.14 -9.93
CA TRP A 608 11.68 10.72 -9.12
C TRP A 608 11.71 9.21 -8.86
N CYS A 609 12.89 8.60 -8.95
CA CYS A 609 13.11 7.16 -8.72
C CYS A 609 12.33 6.23 -9.66
N VAL A 610 12.20 6.58 -10.96
CA VAL A 610 11.85 5.61 -12.02
C VAL A 610 12.78 4.39 -11.91
N PRO A 611 12.26 3.15 -11.95
CA PRO A 611 13.09 1.96 -11.90
C PRO A 611 14.20 1.95 -12.96
N PRO A 612 15.48 1.97 -12.55
CA PRO A 612 16.59 2.00 -13.49
C PRO A 612 16.74 0.67 -14.24
N GLU A 613 17.40 0.73 -15.38
CA GLU A 613 17.73 -0.43 -16.22
C GLU A 613 18.83 -1.34 -15.62
N LYS A 614 19.57 -0.85 -14.61
CA LYS A 614 20.59 -1.58 -13.85
C LYS A 614 20.40 -1.39 -12.35
N LEU A 615 20.65 -2.44 -11.57
CA LEU A 615 20.34 -2.47 -10.12
C LEU A 615 21.29 -1.61 -9.26
N GLU A 616 22.43 -1.20 -9.78
CA GLU A 616 23.42 -0.39 -9.06
C GLU A 616 23.12 1.11 -9.16
N LEU A 617 22.28 1.52 -10.12
CA LEU A 617 21.96 2.92 -10.37
C LEU A 617 20.93 3.47 -9.38
N ILE A 618 21.03 4.76 -9.07
CA ILE A 618 20.00 5.51 -8.34
C ILE A 618 18.91 5.98 -9.30
N HIS A 619 19.30 6.50 -10.47
CA HIS A 619 18.40 7.04 -11.48
C HIS A 619 18.60 6.36 -12.82
N SER A 620 17.49 6.11 -13.52
CA SER A 620 17.50 5.66 -14.91
C SER A 620 18.29 6.62 -15.79
N GLN A 621 19.17 6.09 -16.64
CA GLN A 621 19.88 6.87 -17.66
C GLN A 621 19.23 6.73 -19.05
N ASP A 622 18.22 5.87 -19.19
CA ASP A 622 17.46 5.68 -20.43
C ASP A 622 16.42 6.81 -20.63
N PRO A 623 16.58 7.67 -21.67
CA PRO A 623 15.64 8.75 -21.95
C PRO A 623 14.24 8.26 -22.35
N LYS A 624 14.07 6.98 -22.72
CA LYS A 624 12.76 6.39 -22.98
C LYS A 624 11.96 6.09 -21.70
N ARG A 625 12.62 6.10 -20.54
CA ARG A 625 11.99 5.89 -19.22
C ARG A 625 11.72 7.19 -18.50
N VAL A 626 12.51 8.24 -18.77
CA VAL A 626 12.42 9.53 -18.08
C VAL A 626 11.38 10.41 -18.76
N THR A 627 10.30 10.75 -18.05
CA THR A 627 9.27 11.68 -18.54
C THR A 627 9.77 13.13 -18.49
N ASP A 628 9.41 13.94 -19.48
CA ASP A 628 9.73 15.39 -19.53
C ASP A 628 9.14 16.11 -18.30
N GLY A 629 10.00 16.79 -17.54
CA GLY A 629 9.60 17.57 -16.37
C GLY A 629 8.61 18.70 -16.69
N SER A 630 8.71 19.35 -17.87
CA SER A 630 7.73 20.39 -18.25
C SER A 630 6.34 19.81 -18.53
N LEU A 631 6.27 18.57 -19.03
CA LEU A 631 5.00 17.85 -19.18
C LEU A 631 4.39 17.58 -17.81
N ILE A 632 5.20 17.06 -16.87
CA ILE A 632 4.77 16.79 -15.49
C ILE A 632 4.28 18.07 -14.81
N ALA A 633 5.09 19.13 -14.78
CA ALA A 633 4.75 20.39 -14.15
C ALA A 633 3.49 21.00 -14.74
N THR A 634 3.35 21.02 -16.07
CA THR A 634 2.15 21.61 -16.70
C THR A 634 0.88 20.81 -16.37
N ALA A 635 0.95 19.47 -16.36
CA ALA A 635 -0.18 18.63 -15.96
C ALA A 635 -0.59 18.89 -14.49
N TYR A 636 0.39 18.97 -13.57
CA TYR A 636 0.13 19.33 -12.18
C TYR A 636 -0.37 20.76 -12.02
N GLY A 637 0.14 21.72 -12.81
CA GLY A 637 -0.35 23.11 -12.87
C GLY A 637 -1.83 23.18 -13.19
N VAL A 638 -2.28 22.44 -14.23
CA VAL A 638 -3.71 22.32 -14.54
C VAL A 638 -4.49 21.74 -13.36
N ARG A 639 -4.00 20.64 -12.76
CA ARG A 639 -4.69 20.01 -11.63
C ARG A 639 -4.78 20.90 -10.39
N VAL A 640 -3.73 21.65 -10.08
CA VAL A 640 -3.71 22.63 -8.98
C VAL A 640 -4.71 23.75 -9.25
N MET A 641 -4.77 24.29 -10.48
CA MET A 641 -5.76 25.31 -10.83
C MET A 641 -7.20 24.79 -10.77
N GLN A 642 -7.46 23.51 -11.12
CA GLN A 642 -8.76 22.88 -10.91
C GLN A 642 -9.13 22.80 -9.42
N LEU A 643 -8.16 22.52 -8.53
CA LEU A 643 -8.37 22.55 -7.08
C LEU A 643 -8.63 23.98 -6.59
N LEU A 644 -7.90 24.97 -7.09
CA LEU A 644 -8.10 26.37 -6.73
C LEU A 644 -9.47 26.90 -7.18
N GLU A 645 -10.00 26.47 -8.32
CA GLU A 645 -11.39 26.73 -8.72
C GLU A 645 -12.37 26.20 -7.65
N GLN A 646 -12.21 24.94 -7.23
CA GLN A 646 -13.07 24.32 -6.23
C GLN A 646 -12.96 25.03 -4.87
N PHE A 647 -11.74 25.38 -4.46
CA PHE A 647 -11.47 26.07 -3.19
C PHE A 647 -12.03 27.49 -3.17
N ALA A 648 -11.97 28.20 -4.30
CA ALA A 648 -12.60 29.50 -4.46
C ALA A 648 -14.13 29.38 -4.35
N GLN A 649 -14.74 28.37 -4.98
CA GLN A 649 -16.18 28.11 -4.89
C GLN A 649 -16.63 27.82 -3.45
N LEU A 650 -15.87 27.01 -2.69
CA LEU A 650 -16.18 26.72 -1.27
C LEU A 650 -16.19 27.97 -0.36
N GLN A 651 -15.55 29.04 -0.80
CA GLN A 651 -15.44 30.32 -0.09
C GLN A 651 -16.33 31.41 -0.70
N ASN A 652 -17.09 31.10 -1.75
CA ASN A 652 -17.88 32.06 -2.55
C ASN A 652 -17.03 33.14 -3.25
N LEU A 653 -15.80 32.81 -3.66
CA LEU A 653 -14.91 33.69 -4.43
C LEU A 653 -15.11 33.46 -5.94
N SER A 654 -16.25 33.90 -6.48
CA SER A 654 -16.69 33.59 -7.85
C SER A 654 -15.75 34.11 -8.96
N GLU A 655 -15.14 35.29 -8.77
CA GLU A 655 -14.19 35.86 -9.73
C GLU A 655 -12.92 35.01 -9.87
N ASP A 656 -12.38 34.59 -8.73
CA ASP A 656 -11.22 33.70 -8.67
C ASP A 656 -11.53 32.35 -9.32
N ALA A 657 -12.69 31.76 -9.03
CA ALA A 657 -13.10 30.50 -9.65
C ALA A 657 -13.15 30.60 -11.19
N ALA A 658 -13.72 31.69 -11.71
CA ALA A 658 -13.77 31.96 -13.15
C ALA A 658 -12.37 32.19 -13.74
N TYR A 659 -11.48 32.88 -13.02
CA TYR A 659 -10.10 33.10 -13.43
C TYR A 659 -9.35 31.76 -13.56
N TRP A 660 -9.37 30.91 -12.53
CA TRP A 660 -8.66 29.62 -12.57
C TRP A 660 -9.19 28.72 -13.68
N LYS A 661 -10.52 28.68 -13.87
CA LYS A 661 -11.14 27.95 -14.98
C LYS A 661 -10.62 28.39 -16.34
N LYS A 662 -10.55 29.71 -16.57
CA LYS A 662 -9.99 30.26 -17.80
C LYS A 662 -8.53 29.84 -17.98
N GLN A 663 -7.70 29.99 -16.94
CA GLN A 663 -6.27 29.67 -17.02
C GLN A 663 -6.03 28.18 -17.33
N TYR A 664 -6.66 27.26 -16.60
CA TYR A 664 -6.42 25.84 -16.84
C TYR A 664 -7.00 25.35 -18.17
N THR A 665 -8.07 25.98 -18.68
CA THR A 665 -8.62 25.65 -20.01
C THR A 665 -7.61 26.00 -21.09
N GLN A 666 -7.06 27.22 -21.07
CA GLN A 666 -6.05 27.67 -22.03
C GLN A 666 -4.75 26.84 -21.93
N MET A 667 -4.31 26.54 -20.71
CA MET A 667 -3.14 25.68 -20.48
C MET A 667 -3.37 24.24 -20.96
N THR A 668 -4.59 23.70 -20.81
CA THR A 668 -4.93 22.37 -21.34
C THR A 668 -4.87 22.31 -22.86
N GLU A 669 -5.34 23.36 -23.54
CA GLU A 669 -5.22 23.47 -25.00
C GLU A 669 -3.75 23.53 -25.46
N ALA A 670 -2.93 24.35 -24.80
CA ALA A 670 -1.50 24.45 -25.08
C ALA A 670 -0.77 23.11 -24.79
N PHE A 671 -1.09 22.47 -23.67
CA PHE A 671 -0.55 21.16 -23.28
C PHE A 671 -0.85 20.08 -24.32
N ASN A 672 -2.12 19.95 -24.72
CA ASN A 672 -2.52 18.98 -25.74
C ASN A 672 -1.88 19.30 -27.10
N LYS A 673 -1.81 20.57 -27.49
CA LYS A 673 -1.13 20.98 -28.72
C LYS A 673 0.36 20.62 -28.74
N LYS A 674 1.06 20.76 -27.61
CA LYS A 674 2.50 20.48 -27.51
C LYS A 674 2.81 18.99 -27.38
N TYR A 675 2.05 18.26 -26.57
CA TYR A 675 2.45 16.94 -26.11
C TYR A 675 1.64 15.79 -26.70
N LEU A 676 0.40 15.99 -27.16
CA LEU A 676 -0.43 14.92 -27.70
C LEU A 676 -0.08 14.63 -29.17
N THR A 677 0.39 13.42 -29.43
CA THR A 677 0.49 12.86 -30.78
C THR A 677 -0.76 12.03 -31.08
N VAL A 678 -1.36 12.21 -32.27
CA VAL A 678 -2.49 11.39 -32.75
C VAL A 678 -2.18 10.86 -34.15
N LYS A 679 -1.85 9.57 -34.27
CA LYS A 679 -1.61 8.88 -35.55
C LYS A 679 -2.42 7.60 -35.64
N LYS A 680 -3.65 7.72 -36.14
CA LYS A 680 -4.58 6.59 -36.31
C LYS A 680 -4.16 5.66 -37.45
N GLY A 681 -4.57 4.40 -37.37
CA GLY A 681 -4.29 3.38 -38.40
C GLY A 681 -2.84 2.90 -38.42
N THR A 682 -2.09 3.15 -37.34
CA THR A 682 -0.71 2.67 -37.18
C THR A 682 -0.65 1.35 -36.41
N SER A 683 -1.76 0.98 -35.75
CA SER A 683 -1.93 -0.33 -35.15
C SER A 683 -1.82 -1.43 -36.20
N VAL A 684 -0.90 -2.37 -35.96
CA VAL A 684 -0.81 -3.61 -36.75
C VAL A 684 -1.93 -4.60 -36.44
N ARG A 685 -2.69 -4.37 -35.35
CA ARG A 685 -3.85 -5.17 -34.92
C ARG A 685 -4.93 -4.24 -34.35
N PRO A 686 -5.70 -3.56 -35.24
CA PRO A 686 -6.70 -2.60 -34.81
C PRO A 686 -7.66 -3.18 -33.75
N GLY A 687 -7.89 -2.42 -32.68
CA GLY A 687 -8.75 -2.83 -31.56
C GLY A 687 -8.05 -3.61 -30.44
N HIS A 688 -6.86 -4.18 -30.67
CA HIS A 688 -6.14 -4.93 -29.64
C HIS A 688 -5.42 -3.99 -28.65
N VAL A 689 -5.54 -4.26 -27.35
CA VAL A 689 -4.99 -3.41 -26.28
C VAL A 689 -3.46 -3.29 -26.30
N LEU A 690 -2.75 -4.37 -26.68
CA LEU A 690 -1.27 -4.40 -26.78
C LEU A 690 -0.72 -3.96 -28.14
N TYR A 691 -1.58 -3.53 -29.06
CA TYR A 691 -1.14 -2.95 -30.33
C TYR A 691 -1.93 -1.67 -30.58
N PRO A 692 -1.80 -0.67 -29.69
CA PRO A 692 -2.51 0.58 -29.86
C PRO A 692 -2.06 1.31 -31.12
N ASP A 693 -2.92 2.22 -31.61
CA ASP A 693 -2.47 3.27 -32.52
C ASP A 693 -1.43 4.15 -31.82
N SER A 694 -0.58 4.82 -32.60
CA SER A 694 0.42 5.79 -32.18
C SER A 694 -0.22 7.11 -31.74
N THR A 695 -1.08 7.01 -30.73
CA THR A 695 -1.76 8.12 -30.05
C THR A 695 -1.26 8.15 -28.61
N TYR A 696 -0.43 9.12 -28.23
CA TYR A 696 0.25 9.18 -26.93
C TYR A 696 0.75 10.58 -26.59
N TYR A 697 1.12 10.81 -25.33
CA TYR A 697 1.75 12.04 -24.87
C TYR A 697 3.27 11.93 -24.78
N GLY A 698 3.99 13.00 -25.13
CA GLY A 698 5.43 13.14 -24.91
C GLY A 698 6.24 11.98 -25.51
N ASN A 699 7.05 11.33 -24.68
CA ASN A 699 7.88 10.17 -25.07
C ASN A 699 7.20 8.80 -24.87
N ASN A 700 5.87 8.77 -24.69
CA ASN A 700 5.07 7.55 -24.47
C ASN A 700 5.46 6.72 -23.23
N THR A 701 6.00 7.37 -22.19
CA THR A 701 6.12 6.75 -20.87
C THR A 701 4.74 6.55 -20.24
N ALA A 702 4.60 5.59 -19.32
CA ALA A 702 3.35 5.41 -18.59
C ALA A 702 2.92 6.71 -17.88
N THR A 703 3.85 7.39 -17.21
CA THR A 703 3.60 8.67 -16.52
C THR A 703 3.14 9.78 -17.47
N ALA A 704 3.76 9.93 -18.65
CA ALA A 704 3.36 10.96 -19.62
C ALA A 704 1.90 10.83 -20.08
N ASN A 705 1.41 9.60 -20.22
CA ASN A 705 0.04 9.31 -20.64
C ASN A 705 -0.94 9.31 -19.46
N LEU A 706 -0.49 8.86 -18.29
CA LEU A 706 -1.31 8.68 -17.10
C LEU A 706 -1.74 10.00 -16.46
N LEU A 707 -0.84 10.98 -16.35
CA LEU A 707 -1.15 12.26 -15.72
C LEU A 707 -2.31 13.00 -16.40
N PRO A 708 -2.29 13.24 -17.73
CA PRO A 708 -3.41 13.92 -18.37
C PRO A 708 -4.72 13.13 -18.27
N LEU A 709 -4.65 11.79 -18.25
CA LEU A 709 -5.82 10.93 -18.06
C LEU A 709 -6.41 11.12 -16.65
N ALA A 710 -5.57 11.03 -15.62
CA ALA A 710 -5.96 11.18 -14.22
C ALA A 710 -6.51 12.58 -13.89
N PHE A 711 -6.03 13.63 -14.57
CA PHE A 711 -6.49 15.01 -14.38
C PHE A 711 -7.65 15.41 -15.30
N GLY A 712 -8.14 14.48 -16.12
CA GLY A 712 -9.30 14.68 -16.97
C GLY A 712 -9.08 15.65 -18.13
N ILE A 713 -7.84 15.76 -18.62
CA ILE A 713 -7.45 16.70 -19.70
C ILE A 713 -7.17 16.04 -21.05
N VAL A 714 -7.31 14.71 -21.14
CA VAL A 714 -7.29 13.97 -22.41
C VAL A 714 -8.59 14.20 -23.17
N PRO A 715 -8.56 14.54 -24.48
CA PRO A 715 -9.76 14.60 -25.31
C PRO A 715 -10.50 13.27 -25.37
N ASP A 716 -11.83 13.28 -25.22
CA ASP A 716 -12.66 12.06 -25.18
C ASP A 716 -12.45 11.13 -26.38
N SER A 717 -12.18 11.69 -27.56
CA SER A 717 -11.99 10.96 -28.81
C SER A 717 -10.75 10.07 -28.86
N VAL A 718 -9.80 10.23 -27.93
CA VAL A 718 -8.55 9.46 -27.87
C VAL A 718 -8.31 8.78 -26.52
N LYS A 719 -9.20 8.96 -25.52
CA LYS A 719 -9.03 8.38 -24.17
C LYS A 719 -8.76 6.88 -24.19
N SER A 720 -9.53 6.13 -24.97
CA SER A 720 -9.34 4.67 -25.09
C SER A 720 -7.95 4.30 -25.60
N ASP A 721 -7.41 5.06 -26.56
CA ASP A 721 -6.09 4.79 -27.11
C ASP A 721 -4.97 5.14 -26.11
N ILE A 722 -5.12 6.24 -25.36
CA ILE A 722 -4.19 6.60 -24.27
C ILE A 722 -4.16 5.52 -23.19
N VAL A 723 -5.32 4.96 -22.80
CA VAL A 723 -5.36 3.85 -21.84
C VAL A 723 -4.61 2.63 -22.39
N LYS A 724 -4.82 2.28 -23.66
CA LYS A 724 -4.09 1.17 -24.30
C LYS A 724 -2.58 1.41 -24.31
N GLN A 725 -2.11 2.65 -24.52
CA GLN A 725 -0.67 2.96 -24.42
C GLN A 725 -0.11 2.72 -23.03
N ILE A 726 -0.83 3.07 -21.97
CA ILE A 726 -0.40 2.83 -20.60
C ILE A 726 -0.29 1.32 -20.35
N VAL A 727 -1.31 0.55 -20.75
CA VAL A 727 -1.33 -0.91 -20.60
C VAL A 727 -0.21 -1.55 -21.43
N ASP A 728 -0.04 -1.16 -22.69
CA ASP A 728 1.04 -1.67 -23.54
C ASP A 728 2.41 -1.35 -22.95
N ASN A 729 2.65 -0.12 -22.48
CA ASN A 729 3.91 0.28 -21.84
C ASN A 729 4.26 -0.63 -20.64
N ILE A 730 3.27 -0.99 -19.82
CA ILE A 730 3.46 -1.87 -18.65
C ILE A 730 3.71 -3.31 -19.08
N ILE A 731 2.92 -3.84 -20.02
CA ILE A 731 2.93 -5.25 -20.37
C ILE A 731 4.09 -5.60 -21.31
N THR A 732 4.36 -4.75 -22.31
CA THR A 732 5.29 -5.07 -23.40
C THR A 732 6.72 -4.68 -23.04
N PRO A 733 7.13 -3.39 -22.96
CA PRO A 733 8.48 -3.03 -22.53
C PRO A 733 8.68 -3.20 -21.02
N GLY A 734 7.65 -2.94 -20.19
CA GLY A 734 7.68 -3.12 -18.74
C GLY A 734 7.62 -4.58 -18.28
N LYS A 735 7.25 -5.52 -19.16
CA LYS A 735 7.14 -6.96 -18.87
C LYS A 735 6.28 -7.26 -17.63
N GLY A 736 5.20 -6.51 -17.42
CA GLY A 736 4.29 -6.67 -16.28
C GLY A 736 4.82 -6.11 -14.95
N HIS A 737 5.73 -5.13 -14.98
CA HIS A 737 6.30 -4.49 -13.80
C HIS A 737 6.01 -2.98 -13.77
N VAL A 738 6.26 -2.36 -12.61
CA VAL A 738 6.12 -0.92 -12.45
C VAL A 738 7.13 -0.20 -13.35
N THR A 739 6.68 0.83 -14.08
CA THR A 739 7.51 1.60 -15.02
C THR A 739 7.65 3.08 -14.67
N CYS A 740 7.13 3.51 -13.52
CA CYS A 740 7.10 4.90 -13.07
C CYS A 740 7.82 5.12 -11.74
N GLY A 741 8.19 6.37 -11.51
CA GLY A 741 8.68 6.88 -10.23
C GLY A 741 7.53 7.37 -9.33
N VAL A 742 7.85 8.25 -8.39
CA VAL A 742 6.93 8.79 -7.37
C VAL A 742 5.71 9.48 -7.99
N ILE A 743 5.89 10.21 -9.08
CA ILE A 743 4.82 10.99 -9.71
C ILE A 743 3.84 10.08 -10.43
N GLY A 744 4.34 9.14 -11.25
CA GLY A 744 3.46 8.22 -11.97
C GLY A 744 2.80 7.20 -11.06
N ILE A 745 3.52 6.66 -10.06
CA ILE A 745 2.97 5.62 -9.17
C ILE A 745 1.85 6.16 -8.28
N SER A 746 1.75 7.48 -8.10
CA SER A 746 0.68 8.17 -7.37
C SER A 746 -0.70 8.11 -8.05
N TRP A 747 -0.76 7.69 -9.33
CA TRP A 747 -2.00 7.67 -10.12
C TRP A 747 -2.28 6.34 -10.81
N LEU A 748 -1.31 5.41 -10.78
CA LEU A 748 -1.28 4.28 -11.70
C LEU A 748 -2.37 3.24 -11.42
N LEU A 749 -2.51 2.80 -10.17
CA LEU A 749 -3.35 1.65 -9.84
C LEU A 749 -4.84 2.00 -9.93
N ARG A 750 -5.24 3.16 -9.39
CA ARG A 750 -6.60 3.69 -9.56
C ARG A 750 -6.88 4.02 -11.02
N GLY A 751 -5.93 4.66 -11.71
CA GLY A 751 -6.05 4.98 -13.14
C GLY A 751 -6.32 3.75 -14.01
N LEU A 752 -5.61 2.65 -13.78
CA LEU A 752 -5.85 1.36 -14.46
C LEU A 752 -7.24 0.80 -14.11
N SER A 753 -7.59 0.81 -12.83
CA SER A 753 -8.83 0.20 -12.34
C SER A 753 -10.09 0.96 -12.80
N ASP A 754 -10.02 2.29 -12.84
CA ASP A 754 -11.08 3.15 -13.36
C ASP A 754 -11.39 2.89 -14.85
N HIS A 755 -10.42 2.36 -15.59
CA HIS A 755 -10.52 2.09 -17.03
C HIS A 755 -10.58 0.59 -17.36
N GLY A 756 -10.95 -0.26 -16.38
CA GLY A 756 -11.23 -1.70 -16.62
C GLY A 756 -10.03 -2.63 -16.55
N PHE A 757 -8.88 -2.16 -16.06
CA PHE A 757 -7.63 -2.93 -15.94
C PHE A 757 -7.21 -3.16 -14.48
N ALA A 758 -8.19 -3.42 -13.60
CA ALA A 758 -7.94 -3.71 -12.19
C ALA A 758 -7.09 -4.98 -12.00
N ASP A 759 -7.11 -5.91 -12.96
CA ASP A 759 -6.27 -7.10 -12.99
C ASP A 759 -4.79 -6.78 -13.29
N VAL A 760 -4.51 -5.76 -14.12
CA VAL A 760 -3.16 -5.22 -14.33
C VAL A 760 -2.67 -4.52 -13.08
N ALA A 761 -3.53 -3.72 -12.42
CA ALA A 761 -3.19 -3.10 -11.14
C ALA A 761 -2.87 -4.15 -10.06
N TRP A 762 -3.68 -5.21 -9.97
CA TRP A 762 -3.43 -6.33 -9.07
C TRP A 762 -2.12 -7.05 -9.36
N MET A 763 -1.82 -7.32 -10.65
CA MET A 763 -0.53 -7.89 -11.06
C MET A 763 0.64 -7.03 -10.55
N LEU A 764 0.59 -5.71 -10.71
CA LEU A 764 1.64 -4.81 -10.22
C LEU A 764 1.79 -4.84 -8.69
N ALA A 765 0.67 -4.82 -7.96
CA ALA A 765 0.64 -4.83 -6.50
C ALA A 765 1.13 -6.15 -5.88
N THR A 766 0.96 -7.27 -6.60
CA THR A 766 1.30 -8.63 -6.12
C THR A 766 2.57 -9.21 -6.77
N ASN A 767 3.25 -8.45 -7.63
CA ASN A 767 4.48 -8.91 -8.29
C ASN A 767 5.61 -9.07 -7.26
N ALA A 768 6.39 -10.16 -7.38
CA ALA A 768 7.49 -10.50 -6.50
C ALA A 768 8.89 -10.26 -7.10
N THR A 769 8.98 -9.90 -8.38
CA THR A 769 10.25 -9.69 -9.10
C THR A 769 10.53 -8.21 -9.38
N TYR A 770 11.79 -7.86 -9.60
CA TYR A 770 12.19 -6.47 -9.79
C TYR A 770 11.65 -5.88 -11.11
N PRO A 771 11.16 -4.62 -11.12
CA PRO A 771 10.86 -3.76 -9.96
C PRO A 771 9.46 -3.99 -9.39
N SER A 772 9.35 -4.21 -8.08
CA SER A 772 8.07 -4.33 -7.36
C SER A 772 8.24 -4.18 -5.85
N TRP A 773 7.13 -3.93 -5.12
CA TRP A 773 7.14 -3.99 -3.65
C TRP A 773 7.41 -5.41 -3.14
N GLY A 774 6.92 -6.44 -3.86
CA GLY A 774 7.18 -7.82 -3.49
C GLY A 774 8.66 -8.21 -3.61
N TYR A 775 9.40 -7.62 -4.55
CA TYR A 775 10.86 -7.74 -4.62
C TYR A 775 11.53 -7.22 -3.35
N MET A 776 11.08 -6.11 -2.78
CA MET A 776 11.59 -5.59 -1.51
C MET A 776 11.37 -6.62 -0.39
N VAL A 777 10.16 -7.17 -0.28
CA VAL A 777 9.82 -8.20 0.72
C VAL A 777 10.69 -9.46 0.54
N LYS A 778 10.89 -9.94 -0.69
CA LYS A 778 11.73 -11.11 -0.99
C LYS A 778 13.21 -10.89 -0.64
N ASN A 779 13.64 -9.64 -0.58
CA ASN A 779 14.99 -9.23 -0.16
C ASN A 779 15.04 -8.72 1.30
N GLY A 780 14.06 -9.10 2.13
CA GLY A 780 14.12 -8.94 3.58
C GLY A 780 13.64 -7.58 4.11
N ALA A 781 12.98 -6.76 3.28
CA ALA A 781 12.39 -5.51 3.71
C ALA A 781 11.25 -5.72 4.72
N THR A 782 11.24 -4.92 5.79
CA THR A 782 10.14 -4.84 6.78
C THR A 782 9.47 -3.45 6.79
N THR A 783 9.92 -2.58 5.91
CA THR A 783 9.46 -1.22 5.62
C THR A 783 9.53 -1.04 4.10
N ILE A 784 9.04 0.08 3.56
CA ILE A 784 9.22 0.39 2.14
C ILE A 784 10.55 1.10 1.92
N TRP A 785 11.23 0.78 0.82
CA TRP A 785 12.51 1.39 0.47
C TRP A 785 12.31 2.67 -0.34
N GLU A 786 13.34 3.51 -0.36
CA GLU A 786 13.42 4.68 -1.25
C GLU A 786 13.51 4.28 -2.72
N LEU A 787 14.26 3.22 -3.01
CA LEU A 787 14.52 2.74 -4.36
C LEU A 787 13.96 1.33 -4.56
N TRP A 788 13.40 1.06 -5.75
CA TRP A 788 12.93 -0.27 -6.15
C TRP A 788 14.03 -1.35 -6.06
N ASN A 789 15.29 -0.94 -6.22
CA ASN A 789 16.53 -1.72 -6.17
C ASN A 789 17.37 -1.44 -4.90
N GLY A 790 16.73 -1.06 -3.79
CA GLY A 790 17.43 -0.64 -2.57
C GLY A 790 18.38 -1.67 -1.93
N ASP A 791 18.34 -2.94 -2.33
CA ASP A 791 19.33 -3.94 -1.90
C ASP A 791 20.68 -3.85 -2.62
N LYS A 792 20.73 -3.20 -3.80
CA LYS A 792 21.93 -3.07 -4.65
C LYS A 792 22.34 -1.64 -4.98
N ALA A 793 21.42 -0.69 -4.91
CA ALA A 793 21.67 0.68 -5.32
C ALA A 793 22.78 1.36 -4.50
N ASP A 794 23.46 2.33 -5.13
CA ASP A 794 24.50 3.15 -4.50
C ASP A 794 24.05 3.78 -3.16
N PRO A 795 24.88 3.71 -2.09
CA PRO A 795 24.53 4.23 -0.77
C PRO A 795 24.29 5.75 -0.69
N ALA A 796 24.70 6.54 -1.69
CA ALA A 796 24.53 8.00 -1.66
C ALA A 796 23.07 8.44 -1.48
N MET A 797 22.12 7.62 -1.91
CA MET A 797 20.68 7.81 -1.71
C MET A 797 19.95 6.45 -1.72
N ASN A 798 20.02 5.73 -0.60
CA ASN A 798 19.42 4.39 -0.50
C ASN A 798 18.87 4.11 0.91
N SER A 799 17.77 4.80 1.26
CA SER A 799 17.05 4.57 2.50
C SER A 799 16.28 3.24 2.49
N GLY A 800 16.40 2.46 3.56
CA GLY A 800 15.60 1.26 3.81
C GLY A 800 14.22 1.55 4.43
N ASN A 801 13.89 2.81 4.69
CA ASN A 801 12.64 3.25 5.30
C ASN A 801 12.20 4.59 4.72
N HIS A 802 11.34 4.53 3.70
CA HIS A 802 10.81 5.67 2.98
C HIS A 802 9.36 5.38 2.57
N VAL A 803 8.55 6.41 2.32
CA VAL A 803 7.12 6.23 2.00
C VAL A 803 6.73 6.57 0.56
N MET A 804 7.58 7.27 -0.19
CA MET A 804 7.18 7.90 -1.47
C MET A 804 6.74 6.90 -2.56
N LEU A 805 7.30 5.69 -2.57
CA LEU A 805 6.91 4.63 -3.50
C LEU A 805 5.61 3.91 -3.11
N LEU A 806 4.99 4.27 -1.98
CA LEU A 806 3.64 3.81 -1.65
C LEU A 806 2.60 4.44 -2.57
N GLY A 807 2.85 5.64 -3.10
CA GLY A 807 2.02 6.35 -4.07
C GLY A 807 0.53 6.05 -3.95
N ASP A 808 0.02 5.29 -4.91
CA ASP A 808 -1.39 4.94 -5.03
C ASP A 808 -1.79 3.59 -4.39
N LEU A 809 -0.83 2.81 -3.89
CA LEU A 809 -1.03 1.44 -3.40
C LEU A 809 -2.03 1.38 -2.24
N LEU A 810 -1.82 2.20 -1.20
CA LEU A 810 -2.68 2.22 -0.03
C LEU A 810 -4.11 2.60 -0.43
N THR A 811 -4.24 3.72 -1.13
CA THR A 811 -5.54 4.21 -1.62
C THR A 811 -6.24 3.15 -2.45
N TRP A 812 -5.55 2.50 -3.39
CA TRP A 812 -6.11 1.46 -4.23
C TRP A 812 -6.57 0.22 -3.45
N CYS A 813 -5.80 -0.22 -2.45
CA CYS A 813 -6.18 -1.34 -1.58
C CYS A 813 -7.50 -1.06 -0.86
N TYR A 814 -7.67 0.12 -0.25
CA TYR A 814 -8.90 0.46 0.46
C TYR A 814 -10.08 0.74 -0.50
N GLN A 815 -9.84 1.49 -1.58
CA GLN A 815 -10.89 1.98 -2.47
C GLN A 815 -11.36 0.97 -3.53
N TYR A 816 -10.48 0.11 -4.04
CA TYR A 816 -10.80 -0.77 -5.17
C TYR A 816 -10.83 -2.23 -4.73
N VAL A 817 -9.80 -2.72 -4.06
CA VAL A 817 -9.82 -4.11 -3.55
C VAL A 817 -10.84 -4.25 -2.42
N GLY A 818 -10.78 -3.38 -1.40
CA GLY A 818 -11.76 -3.31 -0.33
C GLY A 818 -13.08 -2.67 -0.76
N GLY A 819 -13.05 -1.82 -1.80
CA GLY A 819 -14.23 -1.19 -2.36
C GLY A 819 -14.77 0.00 -1.57
N ILE A 820 -14.08 0.51 -0.55
CA ILE A 820 -14.58 1.61 0.30
C ILE A 820 -14.22 2.96 -0.33
N GLN A 821 -15.17 3.55 -1.05
CA GLN A 821 -15.04 4.87 -1.69
C GLN A 821 -16.09 5.83 -1.14
N GLN A 822 -16.05 7.08 -1.61
CA GLN A 822 -17.09 8.06 -1.38
C GLN A 822 -17.62 8.58 -2.72
N GLN A 823 -18.89 8.97 -2.76
CA GLN A 823 -19.47 9.57 -3.96
C GLN A 823 -18.76 10.89 -4.33
N LYS A 824 -18.81 11.29 -5.61
CA LYS A 824 -18.06 12.44 -6.16
C LYS A 824 -18.20 13.75 -5.36
N ASN A 825 -19.38 14.01 -4.79
CA ASN A 825 -19.67 15.23 -4.03
C ASN A 825 -19.81 14.97 -2.52
N SER A 826 -19.52 13.74 -2.06
CA SER A 826 -19.49 13.42 -0.65
C SER A 826 -18.32 14.11 0.04
N ILE A 827 -18.55 14.49 1.28
CA ILE A 827 -17.57 15.04 2.22
C ILE A 827 -17.51 14.12 3.42
N ALA A 828 -16.30 13.77 3.85
CA ALA A 828 -16.07 12.92 5.03
C ALA A 828 -16.82 11.59 4.98
N TYR A 829 -17.03 11.01 3.78
CA TYR A 829 -17.77 9.75 3.60
C TYR A 829 -19.22 9.80 4.11
N LYS A 830 -19.86 10.98 4.07
CA LYS A 830 -21.29 11.12 4.34
C LYS A 830 -22.14 10.25 3.38
N HIS A 831 -21.73 10.19 2.12
CA HIS A 831 -22.30 9.33 1.09
C HIS A 831 -21.22 8.40 0.53
N LEU A 832 -21.32 7.13 0.90
CA LEU A 832 -20.37 6.07 0.55
C LEU A 832 -20.65 5.52 -0.84
N LEU A 833 -19.59 5.08 -1.52
CA LEU A 833 -19.67 4.22 -2.68
C LEU A 833 -18.92 2.94 -2.34
N LEU A 834 -19.66 1.83 -2.28
CA LEU A 834 -19.09 0.52 -2.03
C LEU A 834 -19.01 -0.24 -3.36
N LYS A 835 -17.83 -0.25 -3.97
CA LYS A 835 -17.56 -0.86 -5.29
C LYS A 835 -16.24 -1.65 -5.26
N PRO A 836 -16.23 -2.86 -4.69
CA PRO A 836 -15.06 -3.73 -4.77
C PRO A 836 -14.82 -4.21 -6.21
N SER A 837 -13.56 -4.35 -6.61
CA SER A 837 -13.13 -4.92 -7.88
C SER A 837 -13.24 -6.45 -7.87
N PHE A 838 -14.48 -6.96 -7.80
CA PHE A 838 -14.78 -8.40 -7.80
C PHE A 838 -14.26 -9.13 -9.06
N GLU A 839 -14.02 -8.39 -10.14
CA GLU A 839 -13.50 -8.90 -11.41
C GLU A 839 -12.06 -9.42 -11.34
N ILE A 840 -11.28 -9.04 -10.32
CA ILE A 840 -9.89 -9.49 -10.15
C ILE A 840 -9.85 -11.02 -9.97
N PRO A 841 -9.35 -11.82 -10.93
CA PRO A 841 -9.58 -13.27 -10.92
C PRO A 841 -8.89 -14.04 -9.77
N ASN A 842 -7.75 -13.55 -9.28
CA ASN A 842 -6.91 -14.21 -8.28
C ASN A 842 -6.96 -13.56 -6.88
N CYS A 843 -7.93 -12.69 -6.62
CA CYS A 843 -8.24 -12.23 -5.27
C CYS A 843 -9.53 -12.92 -4.79
N PHE A 844 -9.43 -13.83 -3.82
CA PHE A 844 -10.56 -14.65 -3.37
C PHE A 844 -11.32 -14.06 -2.20
N HIS A 845 -10.68 -13.19 -1.43
CA HIS A 845 -11.33 -12.42 -0.38
C HIS A 845 -10.55 -11.14 -0.10
N ALA A 846 -11.26 -10.14 0.42
CA ALA A 846 -10.68 -9.00 1.08
C ALA A 846 -11.51 -8.62 2.31
N ASN A 847 -10.85 -8.39 3.43
CA ASN A 847 -11.42 -7.89 4.67
C ASN A 847 -10.93 -6.47 4.88
N THR A 848 -11.82 -5.49 4.70
CA THR A 848 -11.46 -4.07 4.75
C THR A 848 -12.37 -3.32 5.70
N SER A 849 -11.77 -2.50 6.57
CA SER A 849 -12.53 -1.54 7.37
C SER A 849 -11.83 -0.21 7.49
N TYR A 850 -12.60 0.86 7.61
CA TYR A 850 -12.10 2.22 7.75
C TYR A 850 -13.01 3.01 8.70
N VAL A 851 -12.44 3.70 9.70
CA VAL A 851 -13.17 4.55 10.64
C VAL A 851 -13.25 5.96 10.07
N THR A 852 -14.39 6.29 9.48
CA THR A 852 -14.68 7.65 9.00
C THR A 852 -15.03 8.57 10.18
N PRO A 853 -15.13 9.90 9.96
CA PRO A 853 -15.65 10.81 10.97
C PRO A 853 -17.07 10.46 11.47
N TYR A 854 -17.84 9.68 10.71
CA TYR A 854 -19.18 9.23 11.10
C TYR A 854 -19.18 7.89 11.86
N GLY A 855 -18.14 7.06 11.68
CA GLY A 855 -18.01 5.75 12.31
C GLY A 855 -17.35 4.72 11.40
N LYS A 856 -17.35 3.46 11.83
CA LYS A 856 -16.70 2.37 11.11
C LYS A 856 -17.51 1.95 9.86
N VAL A 857 -16.85 1.93 8.71
CA VAL A 857 -17.32 1.27 7.48
C VAL A 857 -16.64 -0.09 7.38
N VAL A 858 -17.38 -1.12 6.98
CA VAL A 858 -16.83 -2.46 6.69
C VAL A 858 -17.25 -2.88 5.29
N SER A 859 -16.31 -3.48 4.56
CA SER A 859 -16.54 -4.18 3.30
C SER A 859 -15.67 -5.44 3.32
N ASN A 860 -16.27 -6.54 3.79
CA ASN A 860 -15.62 -7.85 3.81
C ASN A 860 -16.29 -8.73 2.77
N TRP A 861 -15.56 -9.17 1.77
CA TRP A 861 -16.10 -10.04 0.76
C TRP A 861 -15.25 -11.28 0.57
N LYS A 862 -15.92 -12.38 0.25
CA LYS A 862 -15.30 -13.63 -0.18
C LYS A 862 -16.02 -14.09 -1.44
N LYS A 863 -15.27 -14.45 -2.47
CA LYS A 863 -15.84 -14.97 -3.70
C LYS A 863 -15.31 -16.36 -4.02
N ASP A 864 -16.16 -17.12 -4.69
CA ASP A 864 -15.77 -18.27 -5.50
C ASP A 864 -16.07 -17.98 -6.99
N GLY A 865 -15.85 -18.96 -7.88
CA GLY A 865 -16.08 -18.79 -9.31
C GLY A 865 -17.54 -18.51 -9.71
N LYS A 866 -18.50 -18.57 -8.78
CA LYS A 866 -19.94 -18.43 -9.06
C LYS A 866 -20.62 -17.37 -8.20
N LYS A 867 -20.13 -17.11 -6.98
CA LYS A 867 -20.82 -16.28 -5.99
C LYS A 867 -19.86 -15.41 -5.20
N VAL A 868 -20.37 -14.27 -4.74
CA VAL A 868 -19.75 -13.40 -3.74
C VAL A 868 -20.62 -13.39 -2.50
N HIS A 869 -20.01 -13.70 -1.36
CA HIS A 869 -20.53 -13.40 -0.04
C HIS A 869 -19.94 -12.07 0.42
N TRP A 870 -20.78 -11.06 0.68
CA TRP A 870 -20.34 -9.70 0.99
C TRP A 870 -21.03 -9.15 2.24
N GLU A 871 -20.24 -8.90 3.28
CA GLU A 871 -20.65 -8.23 4.51
C GLU A 871 -20.31 -6.74 4.46
N VAL A 872 -21.31 -5.92 4.75
CA VAL A 872 -21.22 -4.46 4.69
C VAL A 872 -21.69 -3.85 6.00
N GLU A 873 -20.92 -2.92 6.56
CA GLU A 873 -21.35 -2.05 7.68
C GLU A 873 -21.30 -0.58 7.23
N VAL A 874 -22.43 0.12 7.37
CA VAL A 874 -22.57 1.54 7.05
C VAL A 874 -22.79 2.33 8.35
N PRO A 875 -21.96 3.35 8.66
CA PRO A 875 -22.08 4.17 9.86
C PRO A 875 -23.45 4.83 10.03
N VAL A 876 -23.83 5.12 11.27
CA VAL A 876 -25.05 5.90 11.56
C VAL A 876 -24.99 7.27 10.90
N ASN A 877 -26.14 7.75 10.43
CA ASN A 877 -26.30 9.04 9.77
C ASN A 877 -25.55 9.14 8.42
N THR A 878 -25.14 8.02 7.82
CA THR A 878 -24.63 7.97 6.43
C THR A 878 -25.45 7.00 5.59
N ASP A 879 -25.19 7.02 4.28
CA ASP A 879 -25.72 6.06 3.31
C ASP A 879 -24.60 5.55 2.40
N ALA A 880 -24.86 4.45 1.70
CA ALA A 880 -23.94 3.82 0.76
C ALA A 880 -24.66 3.38 -0.51
N GLU A 881 -24.10 3.69 -1.67
CA GLU A 881 -24.43 3.03 -2.93
C GLU A 881 -23.53 1.80 -3.10
N LEU A 882 -24.14 0.62 -3.18
CA LEU A 882 -23.47 -0.65 -3.39
C LEU A 882 -23.51 -0.98 -4.89
N VAL A 883 -22.37 -1.35 -5.45
CA VAL A 883 -22.24 -1.82 -6.83
C VAL A 883 -21.92 -3.31 -6.79
N PHE A 884 -22.83 -4.12 -7.34
CA PHE A 884 -22.69 -5.58 -7.37
C PHE A 884 -21.89 -6.06 -8.58
N PRO A 885 -21.43 -7.33 -8.59
CA PRO A 885 -20.63 -7.88 -9.68
C PRO A 885 -21.26 -7.74 -11.08
N ASP A 886 -22.58 -7.79 -11.20
CA ASP A 886 -23.33 -7.62 -12.47
C ASP A 886 -23.51 -6.14 -12.88
N GLY A 887 -22.95 -5.20 -12.12
CA GLY A 887 -23.07 -3.77 -12.32
C GLY A 887 -24.36 -3.17 -11.76
N SER A 888 -25.28 -3.98 -11.23
CA SER A 888 -26.48 -3.47 -10.58
C SER A 888 -26.14 -2.66 -9.33
N ARG A 889 -26.97 -1.65 -9.03
CA ARG A 889 -26.74 -0.69 -7.94
C ARG A 889 -27.85 -0.75 -6.90
N LYS A 890 -27.48 -0.61 -5.63
CA LYS A 890 -28.43 -0.53 -4.52
C LYS A 890 -27.97 0.45 -3.46
N THR A 891 -28.83 1.42 -3.14
CA THR A 891 -28.59 2.32 -2.01
C THR A 891 -29.11 1.73 -0.71
N VAL A 892 -28.30 1.79 0.34
CA VAL A 892 -28.70 1.44 1.72
C VAL A 892 -28.30 2.56 2.67
N GLU A 893 -29.07 2.73 3.74
CA GLU A 893 -28.68 3.62 4.83
C GLU A 893 -27.84 2.87 5.88
N SER A 894 -27.52 3.54 6.98
CA SER A 894 -26.79 2.95 8.11
C SER A 894 -27.26 1.56 8.56
N GLY A 895 -26.33 0.73 9.00
CA GLY A 895 -26.59 -0.62 9.49
C GLY A 895 -25.67 -1.67 8.89
N ARG A 896 -25.91 -2.93 9.28
CA ARG A 896 -25.20 -4.10 8.78
C ARG A 896 -26.01 -4.86 7.74
N TYR A 897 -25.37 -5.26 6.65
CA TYR A 897 -25.98 -5.95 5.53
C TYR A 897 -25.10 -7.11 5.09
N ILE A 898 -25.73 -8.18 4.62
CA ILE A 898 -25.07 -9.36 4.08
C ILE A 898 -25.72 -9.66 2.74
N TYR A 899 -24.91 -9.90 1.72
CA TYR A 899 -25.36 -10.21 0.37
C TYR A 899 -24.67 -11.47 -0.13
N ASP A 900 -25.46 -12.39 -0.68
CA ASP A 900 -24.98 -13.50 -1.48
C ASP A 900 -25.40 -13.24 -2.93
N VAL A 901 -24.44 -12.92 -3.78
CA VAL A 901 -24.70 -12.46 -5.16
C VAL A 901 -24.01 -13.39 -6.13
N ILE A 902 -24.69 -13.70 -7.24
CA ILE A 902 -24.12 -14.51 -8.30
C ILE A 902 -23.15 -13.63 -9.11
N MET A 903 -21.95 -14.13 -9.36
CA MET A 903 -21.01 -13.50 -10.27
C MET A 903 -21.56 -13.60 -11.70
N PRO A 904 -21.56 -12.53 -12.49
CA PRO A 904 -21.94 -12.63 -13.89
C PRO A 904 -21.03 -13.64 -14.59
N VAL A 905 -21.64 -14.56 -15.34
CA VAL A 905 -20.88 -15.43 -16.24
C VAL A 905 -20.28 -14.55 -17.33
N LYS A 906 -19.00 -14.77 -17.64
CA LYS A 906 -18.31 -14.03 -18.72
C LYS A 906 -19.00 -14.21 -20.08
N ASP A 907 -19.62 -15.39 -20.28
CA ASP A 907 -20.39 -15.74 -21.47
C ASP A 907 -21.48 -16.73 -21.09
N GLU A 908 -22.65 -16.67 -21.75
CA GLU A 908 -23.78 -17.58 -21.50
C GLU A 908 -23.48 -19.04 -21.87
N ALA A 909 -22.50 -19.28 -22.74
CA ALA A 909 -22.02 -20.60 -23.06
C ALA A 909 -21.27 -21.27 -21.89
N PHE A 910 -20.80 -20.51 -20.89
CA PHE A 910 -20.10 -21.05 -19.72
C PHE A 910 -21.08 -21.64 -18.71
N MET A 911 -21.10 -22.97 -18.63
CA MET A 911 -21.83 -23.71 -17.60
C MET A 911 -21.03 -23.81 -16.29
N GLU A 912 -19.71 -23.87 -16.40
CA GLU A 912 -18.80 -23.81 -15.26
C GLU A 912 -17.53 -23.05 -15.63
N ASP A 913 -17.06 -22.23 -14.68
CA ASP A 913 -15.83 -21.48 -14.74
C ASP A 913 -15.10 -21.60 -13.39
N GLN A 914 -14.01 -22.36 -13.35
CA GLN A 914 -13.25 -22.56 -12.12
C GLN A 914 -11.78 -22.92 -12.38
N PHE A 915 -10.93 -22.74 -11.37
CA PHE A 915 -9.61 -23.34 -11.35
C PHE A 915 -9.68 -24.78 -10.82
N LEU A 916 -8.73 -25.61 -11.22
CA LEU A 916 -8.61 -26.98 -10.70
C LEU A 916 -8.24 -26.98 -9.20
N TYR A 917 -7.64 -25.90 -8.71
CA TYR A 917 -7.21 -25.72 -7.33
C TYR A 917 -6.99 -24.23 -7.04
N GLU A 918 -7.07 -23.86 -5.76
CA GLU A 918 -6.77 -22.49 -5.29
C GLU A 918 -5.31 -22.35 -4.85
N TYR A 919 -4.76 -23.37 -4.18
CA TYR A 919 -3.40 -23.39 -3.63
C TYR A 919 -2.67 -24.69 -3.95
N THR A 920 -1.36 -24.60 -4.15
CA THR A 920 -0.46 -25.75 -4.40
C THR A 920 0.88 -25.56 -3.71
N SER A 921 1.68 -26.63 -3.67
CA SER A 921 3.06 -26.61 -3.18
C SER A 921 4.08 -26.10 -4.21
N PHE A 922 3.67 -25.78 -5.43
CA PHE A 922 4.54 -25.37 -6.53
C PHE A 922 4.08 -24.04 -7.13
N PRO A 923 4.99 -23.08 -7.41
CA PRO A 923 4.61 -21.76 -7.89
C PRO A 923 4.25 -21.72 -9.39
N GLN A 924 4.61 -22.73 -10.18
CA GLN A 924 4.25 -22.80 -11.60
C GLN A 924 3.57 -24.12 -11.99
N ALA A 925 2.59 -24.02 -12.89
CA ALA A 925 1.90 -25.13 -13.54
C ALA A 925 1.75 -24.87 -15.04
N HIS A 926 1.92 -25.90 -15.87
CA HIS A 926 1.85 -25.76 -17.33
C HIS A 926 1.46 -27.05 -18.07
N ALA A 927 1.17 -26.91 -19.37
CA ALA A 927 0.84 -27.98 -20.31
C ALA A 927 -0.24 -28.96 -19.83
N SER A 928 -1.48 -28.47 -19.73
CA SER A 928 -2.62 -29.26 -19.27
C SER A 928 -3.21 -30.16 -20.34
N THR A 929 -3.78 -31.29 -19.91
CA THR A 929 -4.55 -32.25 -20.71
C THR A 929 -5.77 -32.71 -19.91
N ILE A 930 -6.84 -33.19 -20.57
CA ILE A 930 -8.07 -33.66 -19.93
C ILE A 930 -8.62 -34.90 -20.63
N THR A 931 -9.20 -35.83 -19.86
CA THR A 931 -9.95 -36.98 -20.36
C THR A 931 -11.18 -37.25 -19.48
N GLU A 932 -12.20 -37.89 -20.04
CA GLU A 932 -13.37 -38.38 -19.29
C GLU A 932 -13.24 -39.88 -19.03
N LEU A 933 -13.46 -40.28 -17.78
CA LEU A 933 -13.34 -41.67 -17.33
C LEU A 933 -14.61 -42.48 -17.66
N LYS A 934 -14.53 -43.82 -17.54
CA LYS A 934 -15.69 -44.70 -17.79
C LYS A 934 -16.90 -44.37 -16.91
N ASN A 935 -16.66 -44.01 -15.65
CA ASN A 935 -17.69 -43.62 -14.68
C ASN A 935 -18.20 -42.17 -14.86
N GLY A 936 -17.64 -41.41 -15.82
CA GLY A 936 -18.02 -40.03 -16.11
C GLY A 936 -17.32 -38.98 -15.25
N ASP A 937 -16.31 -39.37 -14.46
CA ASP A 937 -15.42 -38.39 -13.84
C ASP A 937 -14.56 -37.71 -14.90
N LEU A 938 -14.10 -36.49 -14.61
CA LEU A 938 -13.06 -35.85 -15.41
C LEU A 938 -11.72 -36.01 -14.71
N LEU A 939 -10.66 -36.20 -15.50
CA LEU A 939 -9.30 -36.23 -15.01
C LEU A 939 -8.47 -35.27 -15.86
N ALA A 940 -7.76 -34.36 -15.19
CA ALA A 940 -6.83 -33.45 -15.85
C ALA A 940 -5.41 -33.70 -15.33
N ALA A 941 -4.42 -33.63 -16.22
CA ALA A 941 -3.00 -33.70 -15.89
C ALA A 941 -2.28 -32.45 -16.36
N TYR A 942 -1.18 -32.10 -15.71
CA TYR A 942 -0.33 -30.95 -16.00
C TYR A 942 1.03 -31.17 -15.32
N PHE A 943 2.07 -30.45 -15.74
CA PHE A 943 3.33 -30.45 -15.00
C PHE A 943 3.44 -29.23 -14.09
N GLY A 944 4.10 -29.38 -12.95
CA GLY A 944 4.22 -28.32 -11.94
C GLY A 944 5.49 -28.43 -11.11
N GLY A 945 6.08 -27.28 -10.78
CA GLY A 945 7.35 -27.14 -10.05
C GLY A 945 7.74 -25.67 -9.89
N THR A 946 9.00 -25.41 -9.52
CA THR A 946 9.51 -24.04 -9.32
C THR A 946 9.44 -23.21 -10.61
N LYS A 947 9.84 -23.81 -11.74
CA LYS A 947 9.79 -23.21 -13.08
C LYS A 947 9.91 -24.32 -14.11
N GLU A 948 9.29 -24.14 -15.26
CA GLU A 948 9.53 -24.99 -16.44
C GLU A 948 11.05 -25.22 -16.64
N LYS A 949 11.44 -26.44 -17.01
CA LYS A 949 12.83 -26.96 -17.09
C LYS A 949 13.50 -27.34 -15.78
N ASN A 950 13.04 -26.85 -14.63
CA ASN A 950 13.73 -27.16 -13.38
C ASN A 950 13.57 -28.65 -13.01
N PRO A 951 14.62 -29.27 -12.43
CA PRO A 951 14.57 -30.68 -12.01
C PRO A 951 13.37 -31.07 -11.14
N ASP A 952 12.86 -30.14 -10.32
CA ASP A 952 11.73 -30.38 -9.40
C ASP A 952 10.36 -30.43 -10.10
N VAL A 953 10.28 -30.17 -11.40
CA VAL A 953 9.04 -30.28 -12.16
C VAL A 953 8.57 -31.74 -12.22
N CYS A 954 7.35 -31.99 -11.75
CA CYS A 954 6.69 -33.29 -11.74
C CYS A 954 5.44 -33.28 -12.62
N ILE A 955 4.86 -34.45 -12.88
CA ILE A 955 3.50 -34.58 -13.42
C ILE A 955 2.50 -34.70 -12.28
N TRP A 956 1.45 -33.89 -12.35
CA TRP A 956 0.36 -33.81 -11.39
C TRP A 956 -0.97 -34.09 -12.07
N VAL A 957 -1.93 -34.63 -11.31
CA VAL A 957 -3.31 -34.79 -11.74
C VAL A 957 -4.28 -34.20 -10.74
N SER A 958 -5.42 -33.74 -11.24
CA SER A 958 -6.60 -33.42 -10.44
C SER A 958 -7.79 -34.13 -11.05
N ARG A 959 -8.60 -34.78 -10.21
CA ARG A 959 -9.81 -35.50 -10.61
C ARG A 959 -11.04 -34.70 -10.21
N LYS A 960 -12.06 -34.70 -11.05
CA LYS A 960 -13.39 -34.17 -10.73
C LYS A 960 -14.41 -35.31 -10.78
N PRO A 961 -14.83 -35.83 -9.61
CA PRO A 961 -15.89 -36.83 -9.58
C PRO A 961 -17.15 -36.34 -10.29
N LYS A 962 -17.85 -37.22 -11.00
CA LYS A 962 -19.09 -36.88 -11.70
C LYS A 962 -20.11 -36.26 -10.74
N GLY A 963 -20.60 -35.06 -11.08
CA GLY A 963 -21.58 -34.34 -10.27
C GLY A 963 -20.99 -33.56 -9.08
N ALA A 964 -19.67 -33.63 -8.85
CA ALA A 964 -19.03 -32.80 -7.84
C ALA A 964 -18.93 -31.34 -8.30
N ASP A 965 -19.01 -30.41 -7.35
CA ASP A 965 -18.83 -28.98 -7.64
C ASP A 965 -17.35 -28.59 -7.77
N LYS A 966 -16.44 -29.34 -7.13
CA LYS A 966 -15.00 -29.02 -7.03
C LYS A 966 -14.11 -30.15 -7.55
N TRP A 967 -12.92 -29.77 -8.00
CA TRP A 967 -11.82 -30.69 -8.31
C TRP A 967 -11.11 -31.14 -7.02
N GLU A 968 -10.59 -32.36 -7.02
CA GLU A 968 -9.71 -32.90 -5.98
C GLU A 968 -8.33 -32.22 -6.06
N ALA A 969 -7.66 -32.11 -4.90
CA ALA A 969 -6.34 -31.48 -4.79
C ALA A 969 -5.30 -32.16 -5.71
N PRO A 970 -4.27 -31.42 -6.19
CA PRO A 970 -3.23 -31.99 -7.03
C PRO A 970 -2.54 -33.21 -6.40
N MET A 971 -2.45 -34.30 -7.16
CA MET A 971 -1.72 -35.52 -6.81
C MET A 971 -0.54 -35.70 -7.76
N MET A 972 0.68 -35.84 -7.23
CA MET A 972 1.86 -36.17 -8.05
C MET A 972 1.76 -37.62 -8.53
N ILE A 973 1.94 -37.85 -9.83
CA ILE A 973 1.85 -39.20 -10.44
C ILE A 973 3.15 -39.65 -11.09
N ALA A 974 4.05 -38.72 -11.40
CA ALA A 974 5.38 -39.02 -11.90
C ALA A 974 6.35 -37.88 -11.59
N ASP A 975 7.61 -38.23 -11.35
CA ASP A 975 8.73 -37.30 -11.28
C ASP A 975 9.81 -37.69 -12.32
N GLY A 976 10.96 -37.01 -12.29
CA GLY A 976 12.11 -37.34 -13.14
C GLY A 976 13.32 -37.84 -12.34
N THR A 977 13.10 -38.43 -11.17
CA THR A 977 14.18 -39.06 -10.39
C THR A 977 14.72 -40.26 -11.15
N ASP A 978 16.03 -40.52 -11.10
CA ASP A 978 16.60 -41.67 -11.80
C ASP A 978 16.53 -42.94 -10.93
N ASP A 979 15.52 -43.79 -11.16
CA ASP A 979 15.39 -45.07 -10.45
C ASP A 979 16.55 -46.05 -10.76
N TYR A 980 17.34 -45.81 -11.84
CA TYR A 980 18.47 -46.66 -12.23
C TYR A 980 19.74 -46.41 -11.40
N LEU A 981 19.80 -45.37 -10.56
CA LEU A 981 21.03 -44.98 -9.85
C LEU A 981 21.09 -45.32 -8.36
N HIS A 982 20.05 -45.90 -7.74
CA HIS A 982 20.04 -46.30 -6.30
C HIS A 982 20.84 -45.37 -5.37
N ARG A 983 20.46 -44.09 -5.24
CA ARG A 983 21.08 -43.17 -4.27
C ARG A 983 20.07 -42.47 -3.36
N PRO A 984 20.40 -42.25 -2.07
CA PRO A 984 19.49 -41.65 -1.09
C PRO A 984 19.24 -40.17 -1.37
N LEU A 985 18.03 -39.72 -1.03
CA LEU A 985 17.41 -38.39 -1.27
C LEU A 985 18.09 -37.16 -0.61
N ASN A 986 19.37 -37.21 -0.22
CA ASN A 986 20.02 -36.15 0.58
C ASN A 986 21.28 -35.52 -0.06
N SER A 987 21.46 -35.50 -1.38
CA SER A 987 22.57 -34.77 -2.01
C SER A 987 22.11 -33.65 -2.93
N THR A 988 22.71 -32.48 -2.76
CA THR A 988 22.57 -31.25 -3.55
C THR A 988 23.15 -31.33 -4.98
N ASP A 989 23.22 -32.52 -5.58
CA ASP A 989 23.80 -32.75 -6.90
C ASP A 989 22.87 -33.52 -7.85
N LYS A 990 22.86 -33.06 -9.11
CA LYS A 990 22.07 -33.45 -10.30
C LYS A 990 21.76 -34.95 -10.47
N ALA A 991 20.68 -35.47 -9.88
CA ALA A 991 20.16 -36.83 -10.15
C ALA A 991 18.67 -36.86 -10.58
N ARG A 992 18.12 -35.70 -10.97
CA ARG A 992 16.72 -35.55 -11.33
C ARG A 992 16.59 -34.70 -12.58
N LYS A 993 15.83 -35.17 -13.56
CA LYS A 993 15.46 -34.43 -14.78
C LYS A 993 14.05 -33.87 -14.63
N ALA A 994 13.70 -32.88 -15.44
CA ALA A 994 12.36 -32.29 -15.42
C ALA A 994 11.35 -33.20 -16.14
N CYS A 995 10.10 -33.23 -15.66
CA CYS A 995 8.99 -33.84 -16.39
C CYS A 995 8.32 -32.84 -17.34
N TRP A 996 7.77 -33.32 -18.45
CA TRP A 996 7.19 -32.48 -19.49
C TRP A 996 5.97 -33.11 -20.18
N ASN A 997 5.13 -32.24 -20.77
CA ASN A 997 4.05 -32.56 -21.71
C ASN A 997 3.24 -33.82 -21.37
N PRO A 998 2.52 -33.84 -20.24
CA PRO A 998 1.59 -34.92 -19.93
C PRO A 998 0.43 -34.93 -20.92
N VAL A 999 0.05 -36.12 -21.37
CA VAL A 999 -1.11 -36.35 -22.25
C VAL A 999 -1.91 -37.53 -21.71
N LEU A 1000 -3.16 -37.29 -21.37
CA LEU A 1000 -4.08 -38.31 -20.87
C LEU A 1000 -4.85 -38.94 -22.03
N PHE A 1001 -5.02 -40.26 -21.96
CA PHE A 1001 -5.91 -41.01 -22.84
C PHE A 1001 -6.58 -42.16 -22.06
N THR A 1002 -7.88 -42.33 -22.23
CA THR A 1002 -8.64 -43.45 -21.64
C THR A 1002 -8.80 -44.55 -22.68
N MET A 1003 -8.20 -45.71 -22.42
CA MET A 1003 -8.24 -46.87 -23.31
C MET A 1003 -9.65 -47.49 -23.37
N PRO A 1004 -9.99 -48.28 -24.42
CA PRO A 1004 -11.29 -48.92 -24.55
C PRO A 1004 -11.70 -49.81 -23.36
N ASP A 1005 -10.72 -50.44 -22.71
CA ASP A 1005 -10.91 -51.26 -21.50
C ASP A 1005 -11.12 -50.42 -20.22
N GLY A 1006 -10.89 -49.11 -20.28
CA GLY A 1006 -11.06 -48.15 -19.19
C GLY A 1006 -9.79 -47.85 -18.41
N GLU A 1007 -8.66 -48.47 -18.77
CA GLU A 1007 -7.36 -48.11 -18.22
C GLU A 1007 -6.96 -46.72 -18.72
N ILE A 1008 -6.41 -45.89 -17.83
CA ILE A 1008 -5.98 -44.53 -18.15
C ILE A 1008 -4.48 -44.56 -18.36
N TRP A 1009 -4.02 -44.01 -19.48
CA TRP A 1009 -2.62 -43.84 -19.79
C TRP A 1009 -2.28 -42.35 -19.71
N CYS A 1010 -1.26 -42.00 -18.93
CA CYS A 1010 -0.66 -40.67 -18.94
C CYS A 1010 0.73 -40.76 -19.55
N PHE A 1011 0.86 -40.31 -20.79
CA PHE A 1011 2.14 -40.17 -21.48
C PHE A 1011 2.83 -38.89 -21.04
N PHE A 1012 4.13 -38.90 -20.80
CA PHE A 1012 4.90 -37.72 -20.43
C PHE A 1012 6.37 -37.90 -20.83
N LYS A 1013 7.18 -36.84 -20.73
CA LYS A 1013 8.60 -36.87 -21.10
C LYS A 1013 9.46 -36.57 -19.87
N ILE A 1014 10.65 -37.16 -19.82
CA ILE A 1014 11.68 -36.83 -18.84
C ILE A 1014 12.93 -36.42 -19.61
N ALA A 1015 13.46 -35.24 -19.33
CA ALA A 1015 14.59 -34.68 -20.07
C ALA A 1015 15.24 -33.47 -19.37
N GLU A 1016 16.45 -33.12 -19.77
CA GLU A 1016 17.11 -31.87 -19.35
C GLU A 1016 16.67 -30.70 -20.22
N GLU A 1017 16.55 -30.93 -21.53
CA GLU A 1017 16.11 -29.97 -22.52
C GLU A 1017 14.95 -30.56 -23.34
N ILE A 1018 14.51 -29.83 -24.37
CA ILE A 1018 13.39 -30.27 -25.21
C ILE A 1018 13.85 -31.28 -26.27
N SER A 1019 15.08 -31.14 -26.76
CA SER A 1019 15.65 -31.98 -27.81
C SER A 1019 16.04 -33.39 -27.36
N ASP A 1020 16.17 -33.65 -26.05
CA ASP A 1020 16.51 -34.96 -25.46
C ASP A 1020 15.31 -35.65 -24.79
N TRP A 1021 14.08 -35.33 -25.21
CA TRP A 1021 12.87 -35.98 -24.71
C TRP A 1021 12.89 -37.51 -24.85
N GLN A 1022 12.87 -38.20 -23.72
CA GLN A 1022 12.53 -39.63 -23.63
C GLN A 1022 11.06 -39.77 -23.24
N GLY A 1023 10.29 -40.56 -24.00
CA GLY A 1023 8.88 -40.84 -23.70
C GLY A 1023 8.69 -41.86 -22.59
N TRP A 1024 7.72 -41.59 -21.72
CA TRP A 1024 7.31 -42.42 -20.60
C TRP A 1024 5.79 -42.50 -20.51
N VAL A 1025 5.28 -43.54 -19.85
CA VAL A 1025 3.86 -43.69 -19.54
C VAL A 1025 3.67 -44.19 -18.11
N VAL A 1026 2.68 -43.64 -17.40
CA VAL A 1026 2.11 -44.23 -16.18
C VAL A 1026 0.65 -44.60 -16.42
N LYS A 1027 0.18 -45.67 -15.79
CA LYS A 1027 -1.14 -46.25 -16.05
C LYS A 1027 -1.98 -46.31 -14.78
N SER A 1028 -3.29 -46.18 -14.90
CA SER A 1028 -4.22 -46.33 -13.78
C SER A 1028 -5.41 -47.22 -14.18
N LYS A 1029 -5.71 -48.20 -13.32
CA LYS A 1029 -6.82 -49.16 -13.49
C LYS A 1029 -8.04 -48.86 -12.63
N ASP A 1030 -7.92 -47.91 -11.69
CA ASP A 1030 -8.94 -47.61 -10.68
C ASP A 1030 -9.53 -46.20 -10.80
N GLY A 1031 -9.42 -45.61 -12.00
CA GLY A 1031 -9.98 -44.29 -12.30
C GLY A 1031 -9.08 -43.14 -11.84
N GLY A 1032 -7.75 -43.32 -11.85
CA GLY A 1032 -6.78 -42.27 -11.54
C GLY A 1032 -6.50 -42.10 -10.05
N LYS A 1033 -6.98 -43.03 -9.19
CA LYS A 1033 -6.75 -42.96 -7.74
C LYS A 1033 -5.37 -43.50 -7.37
N THR A 1034 -4.92 -44.54 -8.06
CA THR A 1034 -3.56 -45.07 -7.97
C THR A 1034 -2.94 -45.20 -9.35
N TRP A 1035 -1.60 -45.14 -9.40
CA TRP A 1035 -0.83 -45.13 -10.64
C TRP A 1035 0.28 -46.17 -10.58
N SER A 1036 0.55 -46.81 -11.73
CA SER A 1036 1.67 -47.72 -11.90
C SER A 1036 3.01 -47.01 -11.75
N LYS A 1037 4.09 -47.77 -11.60
CA LYS A 1037 5.43 -47.24 -11.89
C LYS A 1037 5.47 -46.77 -13.36
N ARG A 1038 6.28 -45.75 -13.63
CA ARG A 1038 6.49 -45.26 -15.00
C ARG A 1038 7.21 -46.32 -15.83
N GLU A 1039 6.77 -46.47 -17.07
CA GLU A 1039 7.34 -47.37 -18.07
C GLU A 1039 7.92 -46.53 -19.21
N MET A 1040 9.12 -46.88 -19.66
CA MET A 1040 9.76 -46.20 -20.78
C MET A 1040 9.13 -46.66 -22.10
N LEU A 1041 8.84 -45.73 -23.01
CA LEU A 1041 8.42 -46.08 -24.38
C LEU A 1041 9.60 -46.68 -25.17
N PRO A 1042 9.35 -47.49 -26.21
CA PRO A 1042 10.42 -48.05 -27.03
C PRO A 1042 11.34 -46.96 -27.60
N LYS A 1043 12.63 -47.28 -27.74
CA LYS A 1043 13.63 -46.32 -28.23
C LYS A 1043 13.19 -45.72 -29.57
N GLY A 1044 13.21 -44.39 -29.66
CA GLY A 1044 12.78 -43.63 -30.85
C GLY A 1044 11.32 -43.16 -30.80
N PHE A 1045 10.52 -43.60 -29.82
CA PHE A 1045 9.15 -43.17 -29.60
C PHE A 1045 9.04 -42.28 -28.36
N ILE A 1046 8.33 -41.16 -28.49
CA ILE A 1046 8.11 -40.21 -27.39
C ILE A 1046 6.63 -40.08 -27.00
N GLY A 1047 5.75 -40.80 -27.71
CA GLY A 1047 4.31 -40.76 -27.54
C GLY A 1047 3.71 -39.43 -28.00
N PRO A 1048 2.42 -39.19 -27.69
CA PRO A 1048 1.73 -37.99 -28.15
C PRO A 1048 2.35 -36.72 -27.55
N VAL A 1049 2.60 -35.69 -28.34
CA VAL A 1049 3.15 -34.42 -27.87
C VAL A 1049 2.02 -33.41 -27.75
N LYS A 1050 1.72 -33.03 -26.50
CA LYS A 1050 0.74 -32.01 -26.09
C LYS A 1050 -0.73 -32.38 -26.34
N ASN A 1051 -1.10 -32.88 -27.51
CA ASN A 1051 -2.49 -33.19 -27.87
C ASN A 1051 -2.81 -34.68 -27.78
N LYS A 1052 -4.09 -34.98 -27.56
CA LYS A 1052 -4.60 -36.33 -27.32
C LYS A 1052 -4.48 -37.25 -28.53
N PRO A 1053 -4.16 -38.55 -28.34
CA PRO A 1053 -4.28 -39.56 -29.38
C PRO A 1053 -5.71 -39.72 -29.91
N VAL A 1054 -5.82 -40.27 -31.12
CA VAL A 1054 -7.09 -40.70 -31.73
C VAL A 1054 -7.03 -42.19 -32.02
N LEU A 1055 -8.07 -42.93 -31.63
CA LEU A 1055 -8.17 -44.36 -31.87
C LEU A 1055 -8.93 -44.63 -33.18
N ILE A 1056 -8.27 -45.22 -34.18
CA ILE A 1056 -8.86 -45.62 -35.46
C ILE A 1056 -8.76 -47.14 -35.62
N GLY A 1057 -9.89 -47.83 -35.39
CA GLY A 1057 -9.91 -49.29 -35.25
C GLY A 1057 -9.08 -49.73 -34.05
N ASP A 1058 -8.09 -50.61 -34.27
CA ASP A 1058 -7.15 -51.08 -33.24
C ASP A 1058 -5.86 -50.24 -33.16
N ARG A 1059 -5.79 -49.09 -33.85
CA ARG A 1059 -4.60 -48.25 -33.94
C ARG A 1059 -4.79 -46.96 -33.16
N LEU A 1060 -3.97 -46.76 -32.14
CA LEU A 1060 -3.87 -45.52 -31.39
C LEU A 1060 -2.87 -44.59 -32.09
N LEU A 1061 -3.36 -43.61 -32.83
CA LEU A 1061 -2.53 -42.61 -33.50
C LEU A 1061 -2.15 -41.56 -32.47
N CYS A 1062 -0.87 -41.54 -32.09
CA CYS A 1062 -0.29 -40.54 -31.20
C CYS A 1062 0.25 -39.37 -32.04
N PRO A 1063 -0.42 -38.20 -31.99
CA PRO A 1063 0.04 -37.02 -32.69
C PRO A 1063 1.33 -36.52 -32.01
N SER A 1064 2.46 -36.63 -32.70
CA SER A 1064 3.80 -36.40 -32.13
C SER A 1064 4.56 -35.33 -32.92
N SER A 1065 5.68 -34.89 -32.37
CA SER A 1065 6.55 -33.93 -33.06
C SER A 1065 7.92 -33.88 -32.42
N THR A 1066 8.94 -33.64 -33.24
CA THR A 1066 10.31 -33.42 -32.76
C THR A 1066 10.56 -31.93 -32.58
N GLU A 1067 10.95 -31.54 -31.38
CA GLU A 1067 11.24 -30.15 -30.99
C GLU A 1067 12.76 -30.01 -30.74
N GLY A 1068 13.53 -29.63 -31.76
CA GLY A 1068 14.99 -29.46 -31.68
C GLY A 1068 15.47 -28.28 -32.54
N ASP A 1069 16.59 -28.43 -33.25
CA ASP A 1069 17.08 -27.43 -34.22
C ASP A 1069 16.02 -27.09 -35.29
N TRP A 1070 15.08 -28.02 -35.55
CA TRP A 1070 13.96 -27.85 -36.46
C TRP A 1070 12.69 -28.49 -35.91
N TRP A 1071 11.55 -27.81 -36.11
CA TRP A 1071 10.21 -28.32 -35.76
C TRP A 1071 9.70 -29.24 -36.86
N LYS A 1072 9.42 -30.50 -36.51
CA LYS A 1072 8.96 -31.52 -37.44
C LYS A 1072 7.75 -32.25 -36.89
N PHE A 1073 6.71 -32.35 -37.70
CA PHE A 1073 5.54 -33.17 -37.44
C PHE A 1073 5.79 -34.63 -37.85
N HIS A 1074 5.35 -35.56 -36.99
CA HIS A 1074 5.29 -36.99 -37.27
C HIS A 1074 4.15 -37.64 -36.47
N VAL A 1075 3.75 -38.86 -36.84
CA VAL A 1075 2.74 -39.63 -36.11
C VAL A 1075 3.36 -40.94 -35.62
N GLU A 1076 3.10 -41.26 -34.35
CA GLU A 1076 3.49 -42.54 -33.75
C GLU A 1076 2.24 -43.40 -33.57
N ILE A 1077 2.19 -44.57 -34.17
CA ILE A 1077 1.00 -45.44 -34.15
C ILE A 1077 1.27 -46.62 -33.24
N TYR A 1078 0.46 -46.78 -32.20
CA TYR A 1078 0.49 -47.95 -31.33
C TYR A 1078 -0.68 -48.88 -31.66
N ASN A 1079 -0.39 -50.12 -32.05
CA ASN A 1079 -1.43 -51.12 -32.25
C ASN A 1079 -1.79 -51.77 -30.91
N ILE A 1080 -3.03 -51.60 -30.45
CA ILE A 1080 -3.44 -52.06 -29.13
C ILE A 1080 -3.49 -53.59 -29.00
N LYS A 1081 -3.65 -54.31 -30.12
CA LYS A 1081 -3.70 -55.78 -30.17
C LYS A 1081 -2.31 -56.39 -30.26
N THR A 1082 -1.46 -55.91 -31.17
CA THR A 1082 -0.11 -56.46 -31.37
C THR A 1082 0.91 -55.89 -30.39
N LYS A 1083 0.59 -54.75 -29.75
CA LYS A 1083 1.48 -53.97 -28.88
C LYS A 1083 2.71 -53.40 -29.60
N GLU A 1084 2.65 -53.27 -30.92
CA GLU A 1084 3.73 -52.74 -31.74
C GLU A 1084 3.57 -51.23 -31.96
N TRP A 1085 4.71 -50.54 -32.05
CA TRP A 1085 4.80 -49.13 -32.38
C TRP A 1085 5.31 -48.94 -33.80
N LYS A 1086 4.71 -48.00 -34.54
CA LYS A 1086 5.11 -47.60 -35.90
C LYS A 1086 5.32 -46.09 -35.97
N TYR A 1087 6.35 -45.67 -36.68
CA TYR A 1087 6.68 -44.25 -36.89
C TYR A 1087 6.32 -43.83 -38.32
N VAL A 1088 5.59 -42.72 -38.49
CA VAL A 1088 5.17 -42.16 -39.78
C VAL A 1088 5.63 -40.71 -39.88
N GLY A 1089 6.57 -40.42 -40.77
CA GLY A 1089 7.14 -39.08 -41.02
C GLY A 1089 8.67 -39.02 -40.86
N PRO A 1090 9.28 -37.83 -40.72
CA PRO A 1090 8.65 -36.51 -40.72
C PRO A 1090 7.95 -36.17 -42.04
N ILE A 1091 6.86 -35.42 -41.99
CA ILE A 1091 6.09 -35.06 -43.19
C ILE A 1091 6.70 -33.80 -43.83
N GLU A 1092 6.86 -33.82 -45.15
CA GLU A 1092 7.43 -32.71 -45.93
C GLU A 1092 6.45 -31.52 -46.02
N ALA A 1093 6.97 -30.30 -46.14
CA ALA A 1093 6.15 -29.11 -46.40
C ALA A 1093 5.95 -28.89 -47.90
N GLU A 1094 4.81 -28.31 -48.28
CA GLU A 1094 4.54 -27.90 -49.65
C GLU A 1094 5.41 -26.71 -50.05
N ASP A 1095 5.45 -25.69 -49.19
CA ASP A 1095 6.10 -24.41 -49.44
C ASP A 1095 7.21 -24.09 -48.42
N ALA A 1096 8.08 -23.17 -48.82
CA ALA A 1096 9.02 -22.49 -47.94
C ALA A 1096 8.58 -21.03 -47.73
N VAL A 1097 8.60 -20.59 -46.47
CA VAL A 1097 8.01 -19.32 -46.02
C VAL A 1097 8.96 -18.60 -45.07
N LEU A 1098 8.80 -17.27 -44.97
CA LEU A 1098 9.61 -16.46 -44.06
C LEU A 1098 9.38 -16.86 -42.60
N THR A 1099 10.45 -17.15 -41.87
CA THR A 1099 10.42 -17.53 -40.44
C THR A 1099 11.07 -16.47 -39.55
N ASP A 1100 11.06 -16.72 -38.25
CA ASP A 1100 11.46 -15.77 -37.19
C ASP A 1100 12.94 -15.37 -37.19
N ASP A 1101 13.78 -16.13 -37.90
CA ASP A 1101 15.17 -15.79 -38.19
C ASP A 1101 15.35 -14.92 -39.44
N GLN A 1102 14.24 -14.40 -39.99
CA GLN A 1102 14.19 -13.58 -41.21
C GLN A 1102 14.72 -14.30 -42.46
N LYS A 1103 14.64 -15.64 -42.48
CA LYS A 1103 14.98 -16.48 -43.64
C LYS A 1103 13.79 -17.32 -44.08
N VAL A 1104 13.83 -17.75 -45.34
CA VAL A 1104 12.82 -18.63 -45.94
C VAL A 1104 13.18 -20.08 -45.62
N HIS A 1105 12.29 -20.78 -44.93
CA HIS A 1105 12.44 -22.21 -44.60
C HIS A 1105 11.15 -22.98 -44.89
N PRO A 1106 11.22 -24.30 -45.09
CA PRO A 1106 10.02 -25.15 -45.12
C PRO A 1106 9.12 -24.89 -43.91
N ILE A 1107 7.80 -25.01 -44.07
CA ILE A 1107 6.82 -24.80 -42.98
C ILE A 1107 7.21 -25.64 -41.76
N LYS A 1108 7.52 -24.96 -40.66
CA LYS A 1108 7.96 -25.55 -39.40
C LYS A 1108 6.76 -25.73 -38.50
N CYS A 1109 6.42 -26.97 -38.13
CA CYS A 1109 5.22 -27.27 -37.36
C CYS A 1109 5.39 -28.38 -36.33
N ILE A 1110 4.65 -28.29 -35.22
CA ILE A 1110 4.66 -29.24 -34.09
C ILE A 1110 3.31 -29.25 -33.37
N GLN A 1111 3.18 -30.12 -32.38
CA GLN A 1111 2.01 -30.26 -31.51
C GLN A 1111 0.71 -30.47 -32.30
N PRO A 1112 0.67 -31.49 -33.18
CA PRO A 1112 -0.49 -31.81 -34.02
C PRO A 1112 -1.76 -32.13 -33.23
N SER A 1113 -2.93 -31.73 -33.75
CA SER A 1113 -4.26 -32.20 -33.34
C SER A 1113 -4.89 -32.96 -34.50
N ILE A 1114 -5.32 -34.20 -34.30
CA ILE A 1114 -5.95 -35.02 -35.36
C ILE A 1114 -7.47 -34.87 -35.28
N LEU A 1115 -8.09 -34.59 -36.42
CA LEU A 1115 -9.53 -34.49 -36.64
C LEU A 1115 -9.94 -35.55 -37.67
N GLN A 1116 -11.15 -36.09 -37.53
CA GLN A 1116 -11.76 -36.99 -38.52
C GLN A 1116 -12.84 -36.23 -39.29
N LEU A 1117 -12.66 -36.10 -40.62
CA LEU A 1117 -13.59 -35.39 -41.51
C LEU A 1117 -14.78 -36.28 -41.88
N LYS A 1118 -15.88 -35.66 -42.33
CA LYS A 1118 -17.13 -36.36 -42.72
C LYS A 1118 -16.93 -37.34 -43.88
N ASP A 1119 -15.94 -37.10 -44.75
CA ASP A 1119 -15.59 -37.96 -45.88
C ASP A 1119 -14.68 -39.14 -45.52
N GLY A 1120 -14.32 -39.27 -44.23
CA GLY A 1120 -13.47 -40.36 -43.72
C GLY A 1120 -11.96 -40.04 -43.73
N ARG A 1121 -11.53 -38.92 -44.33
CA ARG A 1121 -10.13 -38.46 -44.22
C ARG A 1121 -9.81 -38.03 -42.79
N LEU A 1122 -8.54 -38.17 -42.41
CA LEU A 1122 -8.00 -37.52 -41.23
C LEU A 1122 -7.38 -36.19 -41.63
N MET A 1123 -7.61 -35.15 -40.84
CA MET A 1123 -6.93 -33.88 -40.93
C MET A 1123 -6.05 -33.71 -39.70
N VAL A 1124 -4.89 -33.07 -39.85
CA VAL A 1124 -4.08 -32.62 -38.73
C VAL A 1124 -3.95 -31.10 -38.73
N LEU A 1125 -4.07 -30.47 -37.56
CA LEU A 1125 -3.80 -29.05 -37.35
C LEU A 1125 -2.61 -28.88 -36.39
N MET A 1126 -1.66 -28.02 -36.75
CA MET A 1126 -0.41 -27.85 -36.01
C MET A 1126 -0.08 -26.37 -35.83
N ARG A 1127 0.57 -26.01 -34.73
CA ARG A 1127 1.14 -24.66 -34.60
C ARG A 1127 2.37 -24.54 -35.50
N SER A 1128 2.62 -23.33 -36.02
CA SER A 1128 3.76 -23.05 -36.91
C SER A 1128 4.55 -21.80 -36.50
N HIS A 1129 5.70 -21.54 -37.15
CA HIS A 1129 6.45 -20.27 -37.03
C HIS A 1129 5.87 -19.15 -37.90
N ASN A 1130 4.82 -19.41 -38.68
CA ASN A 1130 4.44 -18.62 -39.84
C ASN A 1130 3.10 -17.91 -39.67
N ALA A 1131 2.80 -17.44 -38.46
CA ALA A 1131 1.61 -16.66 -38.10
C ALA A 1131 0.24 -17.34 -38.28
N LYS A 1132 0.19 -18.50 -38.93
CA LYS A 1132 -1.02 -19.31 -39.13
C LYS A 1132 -0.80 -20.74 -38.65
N LEU A 1133 -1.86 -21.48 -38.36
CA LEU A 1133 -1.75 -22.93 -38.17
C LEU A 1133 -1.37 -23.60 -39.48
N ALA A 1134 -0.66 -24.73 -39.39
CA ALA A 1134 -0.36 -25.60 -40.52
C ALA A 1134 -1.32 -26.80 -40.53
N LYS A 1135 -1.59 -27.36 -41.71
CA LYS A 1135 -2.49 -28.49 -41.92
C LYS A 1135 -1.92 -29.54 -42.88
N SER A 1136 -2.44 -30.77 -42.78
CA SER A 1136 -2.14 -31.90 -43.67
C SER A 1136 -3.25 -32.95 -43.56
N TYR A 1137 -3.40 -33.83 -44.55
CA TYR A 1137 -4.47 -34.82 -44.64
C TYR A 1137 -3.95 -36.24 -44.82
N SER A 1138 -4.71 -37.21 -44.33
CA SER A 1138 -4.49 -38.63 -44.59
C SER A 1138 -5.78 -39.28 -45.06
N SER A 1139 -5.71 -40.00 -46.18
CA SER A 1139 -6.84 -40.76 -46.76
C SER A 1139 -6.76 -42.26 -46.44
N ASP A 1140 -5.71 -42.71 -45.76
CA ASP A 1140 -5.41 -44.12 -45.48
C ASP A 1140 -5.29 -44.40 -43.97
N ASN A 1141 -5.97 -43.59 -43.15
CA ASN A 1141 -6.03 -43.69 -41.68
C ASN A 1141 -4.66 -43.51 -41.00
N GLY A 1142 -3.87 -42.55 -41.48
CA GLY A 1142 -2.62 -42.10 -40.88
C GLY A 1142 -1.37 -42.84 -41.35
N GLU A 1143 -1.48 -43.72 -42.36
CA GLU A 1143 -0.34 -44.45 -42.93
C GLU A 1143 0.54 -43.54 -43.79
N THR A 1144 -0.09 -42.63 -44.55
CA THR A 1144 0.55 -41.56 -45.29
C THR A 1144 -0.17 -40.23 -45.07
N TRP A 1145 0.55 -39.13 -45.23
CA TRP A 1145 0.04 -37.77 -45.07
C TRP A 1145 0.43 -36.92 -46.28
N SER A 1146 -0.47 -36.02 -46.70
CA SER A 1146 -0.16 -34.99 -47.69
C SER A 1146 0.94 -34.06 -47.16
N LYS A 1147 1.58 -33.32 -48.07
CA LYS A 1147 2.51 -32.27 -47.67
C LYS A 1147 1.82 -31.26 -46.74
N VAL A 1148 2.62 -30.67 -45.84
CA VAL A 1148 2.17 -29.66 -44.88
C VAL A 1148 1.99 -28.33 -45.59
N GLU A 1149 0.82 -27.72 -45.42
CA GLU A 1149 0.47 -26.39 -45.94
C GLU A 1149 -0.01 -25.46 -44.82
N LEU A 1150 -0.06 -24.15 -45.07
CA LEU A 1150 -0.64 -23.19 -44.12
C LEU A 1150 -2.17 -23.19 -44.24
N SER A 1151 -2.85 -23.17 -43.10
CA SER A 1151 -4.30 -22.96 -43.01
C SER A 1151 -4.66 -21.46 -43.06
N GLU A 1152 -5.95 -21.15 -43.08
CA GLU A 1152 -6.45 -19.77 -42.90
C GLU A 1152 -6.45 -19.31 -41.44
N VAL A 1153 -6.25 -20.22 -40.47
CA VAL A 1153 -6.41 -19.93 -39.05
C VAL A 1153 -5.19 -19.23 -38.47
N GLU A 1154 -5.42 -18.10 -37.82
CA GLU A 1154 -4.41 -17.33 -37.12
C GLU A 1154 -3.70 -18.11 -36.00
N ASN A 1155 -2.39 -17.90 -35.82
CA ASN A 1155 -1.61 -18.44 -34.71
C ASN A 1155 -0.42 -17.56 -34.31
N ASN A 1156 -0.23 -17.40 -33.01
CA ASN A 1156 0.84 -16.60 -32.40
C ASN A 1156 2.05 -17.44 -31.95
N GLN A 1157 2.23 -18.63 -32.51
CA GLN A 1157 3.11 -19.71 -32.04
C GLN A 1157 2.72 -20.35 -30.70
N SER A 1158 1.47 -20.20 -30.26
CA SER A 1158 0.98 -20.91 -29.06
C SER A 1158 0.37 -22.25 -29.41
N GLY A 1159 0.49 -23.21 -28.47
CA GLY A 1159 -0.14 -24.52 -28.62
C GLY A 1159 -1.66 -24.41 -28.69
N THR A 1160 -2.27 -25.26 -29.52
CA THR A 1160 -3.71 -25.35 -29.78
C THR A 1160 -4.17 -26.80 -29.65
N ASP A 1161 -5.43 -27.04 -29.31
CA ASP A 1161 -6.03 -28.39 -29.35
C ASP A 1161 -7.33 -28.32 -30.15
N ALA A 1162 -7.69 -29.41 -30.81
CA ALA A 1162 -8.93 -29.50 -31.57
C ALA A 1162 -9.63 -30.83 -31.32
N VAL A 1163 -10.94 -30.87 -31.56
CA VAL A 1163 -11.74 -32.09 -31.43
C VAL A 1163 -12.84 -32.13 -32.48
N THR A 1164 -13.05 -33.30 -33.10
CA THR A 1164 -14.23 -33.59 -33.91
C THR A 1164 -15.38 -33.95 -32.98
N LEU A 1165 -16.51 -33.29 -33.14
CA LEU A 1165 -17.72 -33.52 -32.38
C LEU A 1165 -18.53 -34.69 -32.95
N LYS A 1166 -19.40 -35.26 -32.12
CA LYS A 1166 -20.35 -36.31 -32.52
C LYS A 1166 -21.33 -35.90 -33.63
N ASP A 1167 -21.59 -34.61 -33.80
CA ASP A 1167 -22.44 -34.07 -34.87
C ASP A 1167 -21.66 -33.79 -36.18
N GLY A 1168 -20.35 -34.08 -36.19
CA GLY A 1168 -19.47 -33.92 -37.35
C GLY A 1168 -18.85 -32.53 -37.49
N ARG A 1169 -19.17 -31.56 -36.62
CA ARG A 1169 -18.45 -30.28 -36.56
C ARG A 1169 -17.07 -30.44 -35.91
N HIS A 1170 -16.20 -29.46 -36.12
CA HIS A 1170 -14.88 -29.40 -35.52
C HIS A 1170 -14.76 -28.17 -34.62
N VAL A 1171 -14.09 -28.33 -33.48
CA VAL A 1171 -13.87 -27.25 -32.52
C VAL A 1171 -12.39 -27.12 -32.22
N LEU A 1172 -11.88 -25.90 -32.31
CA LEU A 1172 -10.48 -25.54 -32.06
C LEU A 1172 -10.42 -24.60 -30.88
N ILE A 1173 -9.55 -24.88 -29.91
CA ILE A 1173 -9.17 -23.95 -28.85
C ILE A 1173 -7.76 -23.40 -29.14
N TYR A 1174 -7.66 -22.09 -29.34
CA TYR A 1174 -6.45 -21.43 -29.83
C TYR A 1174 -6.35 -19.99 -29.34
N ASN A 1175 -5.16 -19.40 -29.43
CA ASN A 1175 -5.03 -17.96 -29.25
C ASN A 1175 -5.37 -17.26 -30.56
N ASN A 1176 -6.47 -16.51 -30.58
CA ASN A 1176 -6.95 -15.78 -31.75
C ASN A 1176 -6.11 -14.52 -31.99
N PHE A 1177 -4.88 -14.75 -32.44
CA PHE A 1177 -3.91 -13.71 -32.70
C PHE A 1177 -2.92 -14.19 -33.76
N GLU A 1178 -2.90 -13.53 -34.92
CA GLU A 1178 -1.86 -13.73 -35.93
C GLU A 1178 -0.66 -12.81 -35.68
N THR A 1179 0.54 -13.40 -35.57
CA THR A 1179 1.80 -12.64 -35.48
C THR A 1179 2.15 -11.97 -36.79
N LEU A 1180 3.03 -10.95 -36.77
CA LEU A 1180 3.65 -10.51 -38.02
C LEU A 1180 4.47 -11.66 -38.62
N MET A 1181 4.39 -11.87 -39.93
CA MET A 1181 5.15 -12.91 -40.62
C MET A 1181 6.65 -12.71 -40.37
N GLY A 1182 7.35 -13.78 -40.00
CA GLY A 1182 8.76 -13.71 -39.63
C GLY A 1182 9.04 -13.18 -38.22
N THR A 1183 8.07 -13.18 -37.30
CA THR A 1183 8.31 -12.86 -35.88
C THR A 1183 8.19 -14.08 -34.98
N LYS A 1184 8.95 -14.08 -33.88
CA LYS A 1184 9.17 -15.25 -33.02
C LYS A 1184 7.98 -15.64 -32.13
N LYS A 1185 7.14 -14.70 -31.69
CA LYS A 1185 6.01 -15.02 -30.80
C LYS A 1185 5.07 -13.83 -30.63
N GLY A 1186 3.76 -14.08 -30.55
CA GLY A 1186 2.76 -13.07 -30.20
C GLY A 1186 2.27 -13.19 -28.76
N PRO A 1187 1.40 -12.26 -28.31
CA PRO A 1187 0.79 -12.31 -26.99
C PRO A 1187 -0.13 -13.52 -26.84
N ARG A 1188 -0.15 -14.15 -25.67
CA ARG A 1188 -0.95 -15.33 -25.36
C ARG A 1188 -2.35 -14.94 -24.86
N THR A 1189 -2.99 -14.04 -25.59
CA THR A 1189 -4.31 -13.49 -25.33
C THR A 1189 -4.84 -12.83 -26.62
N PRO A 1190 -6.15 -12.91 -26.93
CA PRO A 1190 -7.15 -13.72 -26.25
C PRO A 1190 -6.92 -15.23 -26.46
N LEU A 1191 -7.46 -16.06 -25.56
CA LEU A 1191 -7.66 -17.50 -25.78
C LEU A 1191 -9.12 -17.71 -26.17
N SER A 1192 -9.37 -18.39 -27.28
CA SER A 1192 -10.69 -18.47 -27.90
C SER A 1192 -11.00 -19.86 -28.43
N ILE A 1193 -12.27 -20.06 -28.77
CA ILE A 1193 -12.80 -21.21 -29.50
C ILE A 1193 -13.22 -20.77 -30.89
N ALA A 1194 -12.82 -21.54 -31.89
CA ALA A 1194 -13.36 -21.49 -33.25
C ALA A 1194 -14.08 -22.79 -33.61
N VAL A 1195 -15.07 -22.69 -34.50
CA VAL A 1195 -15.89 -23.80 -35.00
C VAL A 1195 -15.76 -23.89 -36.52
N SER A 1196 -15.77 -25.11 -37.04
CA SER A 1196 -15.75 -25.40 -38.47
C SER A 1196 -16.68 -26.58 -38.81
N GLU A 1197 -17.38 -26.50 -39.94
CA GLU A 1197 -18.28 -27.56 -40.44
C GLU A 1197 -17.58 -28.61 -41.32
N ASP A 1198 -16.42 -28.25 -41.88
CA ASP A 1198 -15.69 -29.01 -42.89
C ASP A 1198 -14.20 -29.22 -42.54
N GLY A 1199 -13.69 -28.53 -41.53
CA GLY A 1199 -12.28 -28.54 -41.12
C GLY A 1199 -11.42 -27.51 -41.84
N GLU A 1200 -11.94 -26.87 -42.88
CA GLU A 1200 -11.23 -25.89 -43.71
C GLU A 1200 -11.51 -24.46 -43.26
N HIS A 1201 -12.80 -24.15 -43.11
CA HIS A 1201 -13.26 -22.80 -42.83
C HIS A 1201 -13.61 -22.64 -41.35
N TRP A 1202 -12.91 -21.74 -40.66
CA TRP A 1202 -13.01 -21.58 -39.21
C TRP A 1202 -13.58 -20.22 -38.82
N HIS A 1203 -14.57 -20.22 -37.94
CA HIS A 1203 -15.17 -19.00 -37.42
C HIS A 1203 -14.92 -18.88 -35.92
N HIS A 1204 -14.46 -17.72 -35.46
CA HIS A 1204 -14.41 -17.41 -34.03
C HIS A 1204 -15.84 -17.51 -33.46
N SER A 1205 -15.99 -18.25 -32.37
CA SER A 1205 -17.29 -18.53 -31.75
C SER A 1205 -17.36 -18.00 -30.31
N LEU A 1206 -16.27 -18.13 -29.54
CA LEU A 1206 -16.27 -17.78 -28.11
C LEU A 1206 -14.87 -17.36 -27.63
N THR A 1207 -14.77 -16.32 -26.78
CA THR A 1207 -13.52 -15.93 -26.11
C THR A 1207 -13.51 -16.42 -24.67
N LEU A 1208 -12.47 -17.17 -24.28
CA LEU A 1208 -12.31 -17.75 -22.95
C LEU A 1208 -11.59 -16.81 -21.97
N GLU A 1209 -10.55 -16.14 -22.46
CA GLU A 1209 -9.76 -15.17 -21.70
C GLU A 1209 -9.21 -14.08 -22.64
N ASP A 1210 -9.20 -12.83 -22.22
CA ASP A 1210 -8.83 -11.67 -23.05
C ASP A 1210 -7.97 -10.63 -22.32
N SER A 1211 -7.65 -10.86 -21.04
CA SER A 1211 -6.81 -9.94 -20.25
C SER A 1211 -5.43 -9.73 -20.89
N PRO A 1212 -4.90 -8.49 -20.85
CA PRO A 1212 -3.56 -8.17 -21.33
C PRO A 1212 -2.44 -8.74 -20.46
N VAL A 1213 -2.75 -9.19 -19.23
CA VAL A 1213 -1.83 -9.92 -18.36
C VAL A 1213 -1.65 -11.33 -18.94
N SER A 1214 -0.90 -11.37 -20.03
CA SER A 1214 -0.69 -12.50 -20.94
C SER A 1214 -0.04 -13.68 -20.22
N GLN A 1215 -0.67 -14.87 -20.32
CA GLN A 1215 -0.04 -16.19 -20.42
C GLN A 1215 -1.08 -17.35 -20.49
N TYR A 1216 -2.15 -17.19 -21.29
CA TYR A 1216 -3.14 -18.26 -21.52
C TYR A 1216 -2.62 -19.22 -22.58
N SER A 1217 -2.35 -20.47 -22.22
CA SER A 1217 -1.68 -21.38 -23.16
C SER A 1217 -1.85 -22.85 -22.84
N TYR A 1218 -1.43 -23.69 -23.78
CA TYR A 1218 -1.54 -25.15 -23.73
C TYR A 1218 -2.95 -25.60 -23.35
N PRO A 1219 -3.96 -25.20 -24.13
CA PRO A 1219 -5.31 -25.67 -23.94
C PRO A 1219 -5.45 -27.14 -24.32
N ALA A 1220 -6.39 -27.84 -23.68
CA ALA A 1220 -6.88 -29.15 -24.09
C ALA A 1220 -8.41 -29.14 -24.04
N ILE A 1221 -9.03 -29.84 -24.99
CA ILE A 1221 -10.48 -29.85 -25.18
C ILE A 1221 -11.00 -31.26 -25.50
N ILE A 1222 -12.13 -31.63 -24.90
CA ILE A 1222 -12.88 -32.85 -25.23
C ILE A 1222 -14.37 -32.55 -25.31
N GLN A 1223 -15.11 -33.33 -26.10
CA GLN A 1223 -16.56 -33.44 -25.96
C GLN A 1223 -16.88 -34.56 -24.96
N GLY A 1224 -17.52 -34.22 -23.85
CA GLY A 1224 -17.94 -35.18 -22.84
C GLY A 1224 -19.13 -36.04 -23.31
N LYS A 1225 -19.36 -37.16 -22.61
CA LYS A 1225 -20.57 -37.99 -22.77
C LYS A 1225 -21.85 -37.23 -22.41
N ASP A 1226 -21.74 -36.17 -21.62
CA ASP A 1226 -22.84 -35.27 -21.28
C ASP A 1226 -23.24 -34.31 -22.43
N GLY A 1227 -22.53 -34.35 -23.56
CA GLY A 1227 -22.80 -33.55 -24.75
C GLY A 1227 -22.20 -32.15 -24.73
N ASN A 1228 -21.46 -31.79 -23.69
CA ASN A 1228 -20.81 -30.48 -23.54
C ASN A 1228 -19.33 -30.55 -23.89
N LEU A 1229 -18.71 -29.38 -24.04
CA LEU A 1229 -17.27 -29.27 -24.16
C LEU A 1229 -16.64 -29.04 -22.80
N HIS A 1230 -15.51 -29.70 -22.58
CA HIS A 1230 -14.69 -29.56 -21.39
C HIS A 1230 -13.29 -29.10 -21.81
N CYS A 1231 -12.92 -27.91 -21.33
CA CYS A 1231 -11.65 -27.28 -21.67
C CYS A 1231 -10.80 -27.13 -20.42
N VAL A 1232 -9.50 -27.43 -20.51
CA VAL A 1232 -8.51 -27.02 -19.52
C VAL A 1232 -7.37 -26.29 -20.18
N TYR A 1233 -6.76 -25.31 -19.50
CA TYR A 1233 -5.61 -24.59 -20.03
C TYR A 1233 -4.75 -24.01 -18.92
N THR A 1234 -3.49 -23.72 -19.25
CA THR A 1234 -2.61 -22.97 -18.34
C THR A 1234 -3.06 -21.52 -18.25
N TRP A 1235 -3.32 -21.06 -17.02
CA TRP A 1235 -3.65 -19.70 -16.68
C TRP A 1235 -2.45 -19.04 -16.02
N ARG A 1236 -1.85 -18.05 -16.71
CA ARG A 1236 -0.69 -17.24 -16.25
C ARG A 1236 0.54 -18.05 -15.78
N ARG A 1237 0.66 -19.32 -16.18
CA ARG A 1237 1.65 -20.31 -15.67
C ARG A 1237 1.59 -20.59 -14.18
N GLU A 1238 0.57 -20.09 -13.49
CA GLU A 1238 0.41 -20.28 -12.05
C GLU A 1238 -0.57 -21.41 -11.74
N ARG A 1239 -1.63 -21.53 -12.54
CA ARG A 1239 -2.75 -22.44 -12.30
C ARG A 1239 -3.26 -23.05 -13.59
N ILE A 1240 -4.09 -24.08 -13.46
CA ILE A 1240 -4.87 -24.62 -14.58
C ILE A 1240 -6.32 -24.15 -14.40
N ALA A 1241 -6.89 -23.56 -15.45
CA ALA A 1241 -8.30 -23.21 -15.52
C ALA A 1241 -9.09 -24.36 -16.16
N TYR A 1242 -10.36 -24.50 -15.77
CA TYR A 1242 -11.32 -25.42 -16.36
C TYR A 1242 -12.59 -24.67 -16.75
N LYS A 1243 -13.09 -24.94 -17.96
CA LYS A 1243 -14.38 -24.45 -18.44
C LYS A 1243 -15.25 -25.61 -18.91
N LYS A 1244 -16.52 -25.59 -18.54
CA LYS A 1244 -17.56 -26.43 -19.13
C LYS A 1244 -18.43 -25.57 -20.03
N ILE A 1245 -18.55 -25.92 -21.30
CA ILE A 1245 -19.15 -25.07 -22.33
C ILE A 1245 -20.35 -25.78 -22.96
N ASN A 1246 -21.49 -25.09 -23.02
CA ASN A 1246 -22.69 -25.59 -23.67
C ASN A 1246 -22.51 -25.57 -25.18
N LEU A 1247 -22.35 -26.76 -25.75
CA LEU A 1247 -22.06 -26.95 -27.16
C LEU A 1247 -23.16 -26.40 -28.10
N LYS A 1248 -24.41 -26.30 -27.62
CA LYS A 1248 -25.54 -25.80 -28.42
C LYS A 1248 -25.51 -24.29 -28.64
N LEU A 1249 -24.73 -23.56 -27.84
CA LEU A 1249 -24.59 -22.11 -27.94
C LEU A 1249 -23.39 -21.70 -28.78
N LEU A 1250 -22.53 -22.64 -29.17
CA LEU A 1250 -21.47 -22.41 -30.14
C LEU A 1250 -22.08 -22.34 -31.55
N LYS A 1251 -22.07 -21.13 -32.09
CA LYS A 1251 -22.49 -20.81 -33.46
C LYS A 1251 -21.30 -20.77 -34.39
#